data_AF-A0A2V7KB37-F1
#
_entry.id   AF-A0A2V7KB37-F1
#
_cell.length_a   1.000
_cell.length_b   1.000
_cell.length_c   1.000
_cell.angle_alpha   90.00
_cell.angle_beta   90.00
_cell.angle_gamma   90.00
#
_symmetry.space_group_name_H-M   'P 1'
#
loop_
_entity.id
_entity.type
_entity.pdbx_description
1 polymer ?
#
loop_
_entity_poly.entity_id
_entity_poly.type
_entity_poly.pdbx_seq_one_letter_code
_entity_poly.pdbx_strand_id
1 'polypeptide(L)'
;MCSGQQDSGSICVASRSDDGEITFHDWHPANIQEYGIAAPDPRDPEVVFGSARRGVSRYDRRTGQTAQVGPDSAARGEKFGRNVRTMPLIWSPVNPNVLYYTSNVVWKSVDRAHTWTRISPDLARQTWTVPASAGRYASSVTPAPRGAITALSPSPKSGAVLWAGTDDGNIQVTTDGGATWKNVTPAAIKPWTRIFNIEAGHFDARTAYAAANTLRIDDMHPHFWRTHDDGRTWTEINHGIADNAVANSIREDPRVPGLLYAATDAQVWVSLDDGANWQSLRLNMPAISVRDIQVKDDSTCVCADLVAGTHGRGFWILDGLTPIRQLARSRGRAGTYVVTPQTAVRVRFGTNEPTPWPPELPAAQNPAAGAIIDYALAANAAGSVKLEIVDASGRLIRSYSSDDPVLDPDPALDPASYDRVCQKNPGAADCGLPLYWPAPQQRLATHAGLHRFRWDTRYQPIGDNPRTGEVEATGAVPHRSERTPVTPWAAPGRYTVRLTVEGKSYTQPLTLRLDPRVKTPPAGLRQLAALSREMYDLAAASHAAYLQARARVDSLSGAARAQVESLAPAAPARAPRALARPGQPAPATPPTLESASRAALAAAMAMQDADVAPTAAQVAACTRARAQVNAVLARWRRLEPPPRRSRRR
;
A
#
# COMPACT_ATOMS: atom_id res chain seq x y z
N MET A 1 6.88 3.62 -9.93
CA MET A 1 6.69 5.08 -10.05
C MET A 1 7.72 5.64 -10.99
N CYS A 2 7.38 6.55 -11.90
CA CYS A 2 8.34 7.17 -12.82
C CYS A 2 8.11 8.68 -12.94
N SER A 3 9.18 9.49 -12.95
CA SER A 3 9.09 10.96 -13.12
C SER A 3 10.42 11.59 -13.52
N GLY A 4 10.37 12.84 -13.98
CA GLY A 4 11.56 13.68 -14.14
C GLY A 4 12.13 14.13 -12.79
N GLN A 5 13.45 14.31 -12.74
CA GLN A 5 14.20 14.91 -11.64
C GLN A 5 14.96 16.12 -12.17
N GLN A 6 14.58 17.32 -11.72
CA GLN A 6 15.23 18.55 -12.14
C GLN A 6 16.75 18.46 -11.93
N ASP A 7 17.51 18.77 -12.96
CA ASP A 7 18.98 18.77 -13.01
C ASP A 7 19.62 17.38 -12.77
N SER A 8 18.83 16.28 -12.69
CA SER A 8 19.30 14.90 -12.41
C SER A 8 18.77 13.84 -13.38
N GLY A 9 18.15 14.25 -14.50
CA GLY A 9 17.58 13.32 -15.46
C GLY A 9 16.24 12.76 -14.99
N SER A 10 15.95 11.47 -15.18
CA SER A 10 14.63 10.93 -14.83
C SER A 10 14.74 9.55 -14.22
N ILE A 11 13.78 9.24 -13.35
CA ILE A 11 13.79 8.08 -12.48
C ILE A 11 12.55 7.23 -12.68
N CYS A 12 12.72 5.93 -12.50
CA CYS A 12 11.69 5.04 -12.04
C CYS A 12 12.16 4.29 -10.78
N VAL A 13 11.23 4.00 -9.88
CA VAL A 13 11.47 3.27 -8.63
C VAL A 13 10.26 2.39 -8.30
N ALA A 14 10.49 1.22 -7.70
CA ALA A 14 9.42 0.37 -7.18
C ALA A 14 8.70 1.06 -5.99
N SER A 15 7.41 0.75 -5.78
CA SER A 15 6.68 1.16 -4.57
C SER A 15 6.70 0.09 -3.47
N ARG A 16 7.28 -1.07 -3.75
CA ARG A 16 7.58 -2.15 -2.80
C ARG A 16 8.78 -2.92 -3.34
N SER A 17 9.80 -3.09 -2.51
CA SER A 17 10.98 -3.90 -2.78
C SER A 17 10.84 -5.31 -2.23
N ASP A 18 11.56 -6.25 -2.82
CA ASP A 18 11.75 -7.60 -2.29
C ASP A 18 12.85 -7.66 -1.19
N ASP A 19 13.53 -6.54 -0.92
CA ASP A 19 14.57 -6.43 0.12
C ASP A 19 14.01 -6.02 1.51
N GLY A 20 12.68 -5.87 1.66
CA GLY A 20 12.05 -5.40 2.92
C GLY A 20 11.95 -3.88 3.06
N GLU A 21 12.76 -3.14 2.32
CA GLU A 21 12.76 -1.68 2.19
C GLU A 21 13.17 -1.27 0.78
N ILE A 22 12.77 -0.09 0.33
CA ILE A 22 13.06 0.43 -1.01
C ILE A 22 14.44 1.09 -0.97
N THR A 23 15.40 0.54 -1.71
CA THR A 23 16.79 1.00 -1.70
C THR A 23 17.25 1.47 -3.07
N PHE A 24 18.55 1.78 -3.20
CA PHE A 24 19.17 2.09 -4.48
C PHE A 24 19.12 0.91 -5.48
N HIS A 25 18.85 -0.32 -5.03
CA HIS A 25 18.62 -1.47 -5.92
C HIS A 25 17.32 -1.36 -6.72
N ASP A 26 16.30 -0.70 -6.17
CA ASP A 26 14.99 -0.56 -6.80
C ASP A 26 14.92 0.60 -7.80
N TRP A 27 15.99 1.41 -7.83
CA TRP A 27 16.10 2.58 -8.66
C TRP A 27 16.64 2.25 -10.05
N HIS A 28 16.03 2.82 -11.09
CA HIS A 28 16.62 2.84 -12.42
C HIS A 28 16.26 4.12 -13.20
N PRO A 29 17.07 4.53 -14.20
CA PRO A 29 16.73 5.63 -15.09
C PRO A 29 15.44 5.37 -15.88
N ALA A 30 14.70 6.45 -16.22
CA ALA A 30 13.50 6.39 -17.04
C ALA A 30 13.68 6.99 -18.46
N ASN A 31 14.79 7.69 -18.71
CA ASN A 31 15.12 8.37 -19.97
C ASN A 31 13.98 9.18 -20.63
N ILE A 32 13.13 9.82 -19.82
CA ILE A 32 12.00 10.67 -20.24
C ILE A 32 12.28 12.17 -20.15
N GLN A 33 13.55 12.56 -19.99
CA GLN A 33 14.01 13.93 -19.71
C GLN A 33 13.66 14.43 -18.29
N GLU A 34 14.46 15.37 -17.78
CA GLU A 34 14.42 15.86 -16.38
C GLU A 34 13.14 16.56 -15.92
N TYR A 35 12.33 17.02 -16.86
CA TYR A 35 11.06 17.72 -16.61
C TYR A 35 9.88 17.04 -17.31
N GLY A 36 10.07 15.79 -17.73
CA GLY A 36 9.07 15.05 -18.48
C GLY A 36 8.02 14.35 -17.63
N ILE A 37 6.81 14.26 -18.19
CA ILE A 37 5.75 13.38 -17.70
C ILE A 37 6.03 11.98 -18.22
N ALA A 38 6.00 11.00 -17.31
CA ALA A 38 6.09 9.58 -17.64
C ALA A 38 4.70 9.05 -18.00
N ALA A 39 4.59 8.38 -19.15
CA ALA A 39 3.41 7.67 -19.58
C ALA A 39 3.78 6.22 -19.96
N PRO A 40 3.93 5.31 -18.96
CA PRO A 40 4.12 3.88 -19.23
C PRO A 40 3.02 3.34 -20.14
N ASP A 41 3.38 2.52 -21.12
CA ASP A 41 2.40 1.90 -22.02
C ASP A 41 1.48 0.97 -21.20
N PRO A 42 0.14 1.16 -21.27
CA PRO A 42 -0.80 0.38 -20.47
C PRO A 42 -0.81 -1.11 -20.81
N ARG A 43 -0.27 -1.51 -21.96
CA ARG A 43 -0.15 -2.92 -22.37
C ARG A 43 1.24 -3.49 -22.19
N ASP A 44 2.26 -2.62 -22.10
CA ASP A 44 3.64 -3.03 -21.87
C ASP A 44 4.38 -2.01 -20.99
N PRO A 45 4.27 -2.10 -19.66
CA PRO A 45 4.86 -1.12 -18.74
C PRO A 45 6.40 -1.02 -18.79
N GLU A 46 7.08 -1.93 -19.49
CA GLU A 46 8.52 -1.83 -19.74
C GLU A 46 8.85 -0.83 -20.86
N VAL A 47 7.85 -0.40 -21.63
CA VAL A 47 7.96 0.71 -22.58
C VAL A 47 7.35 1.95 -21.95
N VAL A 48 8.17 2.99 -21.75
CA VAL A 48 7.76 4.25 -21.13
C VAL A 48 7.85 5.37 -22.15
N PHE A 49 6.75 6.09 -22.35
CA PHE A 49 6.76 7.31 -23.14
C PHE A 49 7.03 8.53 -22.24
N GLY A 50 7.79 9.49 -22.73
CA GLY A 50 8.20 10.67 -21.99
C GLY A 50 7.87 11.95 -22.72
N SER A 51 7.34 12.97 -22.04
CA SER A 51 7.21 14.30 -22.65
C SER A 51 8.53 15.07 -22.53
N ALA A 52 9.09 15.50 -23.65
CA ALA A 52 10.27 16.37 -23.69
C ALA A 52 9.88 17.79 -24.12
N ARG A 53 10.76 18.77 -23.87
CA ARG A 53 10.58 20.18 -24.32
C ARG A 53 10.25 20.27 -25.81
N ARG A 54 10.77 19.33 -26.60
CA ARG A 54 10.68 19.33 -28.06
C ARG A 54 10.15 18.02 -28.66
N GLY A 55 9.33 17.25 -27.93
CA GLY A 55 8.68 16.07 -28.50
C GLY A 55 8.32 15.01 -27.47
N VAL A 56 8.18 13.78 -27.93
CA VAL A 56 7.89 12.60 -27.11
C VAL A 56 9.05 11.63 -27.26
N SER A 57 9.57 11.10 -26.15
CA SER A 57 10.51 9.98 -26.17
C SER A 57 9.78 8.66 -25.95
N ARG A 58 10.34 7.57 -26.49
CA ARG A 58 9.99 6.18 -26.19
C ARG A 58 11.22 5.51 -25.61
N TYR A 59 11.16 5.11 -24.36
CA TYR A 59 12.21 4.38 -23.65
C TYR A 59 11.80 2.91 -23.46
N ASP A 60 12.70 1.99 -23.79
CA ASP A 60 12.52 0.55 -23.53
C ASP A 60 13.43 0.13 -22.36
N ARG A 61 12.83 -0.20 -21.22
CA ARG A 61 13.54 -0.58 -19.99
C ARG A 61 14.34 -1.86 -20.13
N ARG A 62 13.94 -2.75 -21.03
CA ARG A 62 14.60 -4.05 -21.23
C ARG A 62 15.95 -3.89 -21.93
N THR A 63 16.04 -2.95 -22.86
CA THR A 63 17.25 -2.72 -23.67
C THR A 63 18.00 -1.45 -23.28
N GLY A 64 17.39 -0.58 -22.49
CA GLY A 64 17.95 0.73 -22.12
C GLY A 64 17.88 1.78 -23.24
N GLN A 65 17.26 1.48 -24.38
CA GLN A 65 17.29 2.33 -25.57
C GLN A 65 16.16 3.38 -25.56
N THR A 66 16.46 4.55 -26.13
CA THR A 66 15.51 5.66 -26.24
C THR A 66 15.42 6.16 -27.68
N ALA A 67 14.20 6.39 -28.17
CA ALA A 67 13.94 6.98 -29.47
C ALA A 67 13.07 8.25 -29.34
N GLN A 68 13.23 9.22 -30.24
CA GLN A 68 12.32 10.36 -30.36
C GLN A 68 11.18 9.99 -31.30
N VAL A 69 9.95 10.10 -30.81
CA VAL A 69 8.72 9.63 -31.47
C VAL A 69 7.61 10.69 -31.45
N GLY A 70 7.89 11.93 -31.04
CA GLY A 70 6.90 13.01 -31.05
C GLY A 70 6.61 13.57 -32.44
N PRO A 71 5.59 14.44 -32.60
CA PRO A 71 5.36 15.18 -33.84
C PRO A 71 6.63 15.92 -34.27
N ASP A 72 7.03 15.80 -35.53
CA ASP A 72 8.27 16.39 -36.05
C ASP A 72 8.15 17.92 -36.28
N SER A 73 9.23 18.56 -36.73
CA SER A 73 9.22 19.99 -37.04
C SER A 73 8.32 20.33 -38.23
N ALA A 74 8.20 19.45 -39.21
CA ALA A 74 7.36 19.67 -40.40
C ALA A 74 5.87 19.68 -40.05
N ALA A 75 5.41 18.74 -39.22
CA ALA A 75 4.05 18.65 -38.73
C ALA A 75 3.67 19.86 -37.85
N ARG A 76 4.60 20.31 -37.00
CA ARG A 76 4.36 21.44 -36.09
C ARG A 76 4.42 22.80 -36.79
N GLY A 77 5.36 22.97 -37.73
CA GLY A 77 5.74 24.27 -38.27
C GLY A 77 6.04 25.30 -37.17
N GLU A 78 5.97 26.59 -37.50
CA GLU A 78 6.14 27.67 -36.52
C GLU A 78 4.89 27.90 -35.66
N LYS A 79 3.71 27.46 -36.14
CA LYS A 79 2.41 27.79 -35.55
C LYS A 79 1.99 26.87 -34.40
N PHE A 80 2.40 25.60 -34.43
CA PHE A 80 1.90 24.56 -33.51
C PHE A 80 2.99 23.94 -32.64
N GLY A 81 4.13 24.63 -32.51
CA GLY A 81 5.29 24.19 -31.75
C GLY A 81 5.47 24.87 -30.39
N ARG A 82 4.56 25.76 -29.96
CA ARG A 82 4.73 26.49 -28.69
C ARG A 82 4.62 25.52 -27.52
N ASN A 83 5.58 25.61 -26.61
CA ASN A 83 5.75 24.67 -25.50
C ASN A 83 6.28 25.40 -24.26
N VAL A 84 6.06 24.75 -23.13
CA VAL A 84 6.76 25.02 -21.87
C VAL A 84 7.68 23.82 -21.55
N ARG A 85 8.33 23.82 -20.39
CA ARG A 85 9.24 22.72 -20.00
C ARG A 85 8.54 21.37 -19.93
N THR A 86 7.40 21.31 -19.25
CA THR A 86 6.64 20.07 -19.01
C THR A 86 5.35 20.10 -19.81
N MET A 87 5.20 19.18 -20.76
CA MET A 87 4.06 19.13 -21.68
C MET A 87 3.18 17.92 -21.35
N PRO A 88 1.85 18.07 -21.26
CA PRO A 88 0.94 16.93 -21.10
C PRO A 88 1.18 15.81 -22.11
N LEU A 89 1.34 14.58 -21.59
CA LEU A 89 1.42 13.32 -22.31
C LEU A 89 0.61 12.28 -21.53
N ILE A 90 -0.48 11.77 -22.10
CA ILE A 90 -1.42 10.93 -21.36
C ILE A 90 -2.10 9.91 -22.27
N TRP A 91 -2.20 8.66 -21.79
CA TRP A 91 -2.98 7.61 -22.43
C TRP A 91 -4.48 7.82 -22.21
N SER A 92 -5.30 7.47 -23.18
CA SER A 92 -6.75 7.51 -23.02
C SER A 92 -7.20 6.46 -21.99
N PRO A 93 -7.99 6.84 -20.97
CA PRO A 93 -8.50 5.91 -19.96
C PRO A 93 -9.52 4.91 -20.52
N VAL A 94 -10.14 5.21 -21.67
CA VAL A 94 -11.16 4.34 -22.30
C VAL A 94 -10.61 3.58 -23.51
N ASN A 95 -9.42 3.92 -24.02
CA ASN A 95 -8.80 3.21 -25.14
C ASN A 95 -7.27 3.16 -24.98
N PRO A 96 -6.69 2.02 -24.57
CA PRO A 96 -5.26 1.90 -24.31
C PRO A 96 -4.38 1.97 -25.59
N ASN A 97 -4.93 2.13 -26.79
CA ASN A 97 -4.17 2.43 -28.01
C ASN A 97 -3.94 3.94 -28.24
N VAL A 98 -4.71 4.79 -27.56
CA VAL A 98 -4.73 6.22 -27.87
C VAL A 98 -3.83 6.96 -26.91
N LEU A 99 -2.83 7.66 -27.44
CA LEU A 99 -1.92 8.52 -26.71
C LEU A 99 -2.13 9.97 -27.14
N TYR A 100 -2.22 10.87 -26.18
CA TYR A 100 -2.30 12.30 -26.43
C TYR A 100 -1.02 13.01 -25.99
N TYR A 101 -0.55 13.94 -26.81
CA TYR A 101 0.54 14.86 -26.52
C TYR A 101 0.09 16.28 -26.84
N THR A 102 0.72 17.28 -26.24
CA THR A 102 0.31 18.68 -26.41
C THR A 102 1.44 19.61 -26.77
N SER A 103 1.09 20.67 -27.48
CA SER A 103 1.81 21.94 -27.62
C SER A 103 0.81 23.06 -27.32
N ASN A 104 0.74 24.12 -28.11
CA ASN A 104 -0.45 24.96 -28.15
C ASN A 104 -1.66 24.29 -28.84
N VAL A 105 -1.47 23.07 -29.38
CA VAL A 105 -2.53 22.20 -29.92
C VAL A 105 -2.48 20.80 -29.31
N VAL A 106 -3.54 20.02 -29.48
CA VAL A 106 -3.62 18.62 -29.07
C VAL A 106 -3.24 17.70 -30.24
N TRP A 107 -2.31 16.78 -29.98
CA TRP A 107 -1.87 15.74 -30.88
C TRP A 107 -2.38 14.38 -30.39
N LYS A 108 -2.85 13.55 -31.31
CA LYS A 108 -3.36 12.20 -31.06
C LYS A 108 -2.56 11.18 -31.86
N SER A 109 -2.14 10.11 -31.20
CA SER A 109 -1.62 8.89 -31.82
C SER A 109 -2.54 7.72 -31.48
N VAL A 110 -2.66 6.77 -32.41
CA VAL A 110 -3.42 5.51 -32.23
C VAL A 110 -2.55 4.28 -32.43
N ASP A 111 -1.25 4.50 -32.64
CA ASP A 111 -0.26 3.53 -33.08
C ASP A 111 1.03 3.66 -32.24
N ARG A 112 0.87 3.91 -30.93
CA ARG A 112 1.98 4.01 -29.95
C ARG A 112 3.06 5.03 -30.38
N ALA A 113 2.63 6.22 -30.77
CA ALA A 113 3.45 7.33 -31.22
C ALA A 113 4.22 7.10 -32.53
N HIS A 114 3.83 6.13 -33.37
CA HIS A 114 4.39 6.03 -34.72
C HIS A 114 3.92 7.18 -35.62
N THR A 115 2.66 7.60 -35.50
CA THR A 115 2.10 8.76 -36.21
C THR A 115 1.30 9.65 -35.27
N TRP A 116 1.20 10.94 -35.63
CA TRP A 116 0.48 11.94 -34.86
C TRP A 116 -0.45 12.75 -35.75
N THR A 117 -1.70 12.90 -35.32
CA THR A 117 -2.71 13.75 -35.95
C THR A 117 -3.04 14.92 -35.04
N ARG A 118 -3.06 16.14 -35.57
CA ARG A 118 -3.55 17.32 -34.85
C ARG A 118 -5.07 17.27 -34.76
N ILE A 119 -5.61 17.37 -33.55
CA ILE A 119 -7.06 17.31 -33.27
C ILE A 119 -7.55 18.55 -32.51
N SER A 120 -6.90 19.70 -32.70
CA SER A 120 -7.39 20.98 -32.19
C SER A 120 -6.85 22.15 -33.00
N PRO A 121 -7.52 23.32 -32.96
CA PRO A 121 -6.88 24.58 -33.28
C PRO A 121 -5.88 24.97 -32.17
N ASP A 122 -5.25 26.12 -32.31
CA ASP A 122 -4.49 26.76 -31.24
C ASP A 122 -5.41 27.10 -30.06
N LEU A 123 -5.21 26.45 -28.91
CA LEU A 123 -6.09 26.60 -27.75
C LEU A 123 -5.68 27.74 -26.80
N ALA A 124 -4.50 28.33 -27.02
CA ALA A 124 -3.98 29.44 -26.22
C ALA A 124 -4.63 30.78 -26.57
N ARG A 125 -4.48 31.78 -25.69
CA ARG A 125 -4.97 33.14 -25.95
C ARG A 125 -4.18 33.77 -27.09
N GLN A 126 -4.91 34.39 -28.01
CA GLN A 126 -4.32 35.08 -29.16
C GLN A 126 -3.82 36.49 -28.80
N THR A 127 -4.35 37.07 -27.72
CA THR A 127 -3.92 38.35 -27.14
C THR A 127 -4.28 38.40 -25.66
N TRP A 128 -3.68 39.32 -24.91
CA TRP A 128 -3.85 39.48 -23.46
C TRP A 128 -3.41 40.87 -22.99
N THR A 129 -3.86 41.24 -21.80
CA THR A 129 -3.42 42.46 -21.12
C THR A 129 -2.16 42.20 -20.31
N VAL A 130 -1.23 43.15 -20.32
CA VAL A 130 -0.02 43.08 -19.48
C VAL A 130 -0.44 43.09 -18.00
N PRO A 131 -0.02 42.12 -17.18
CA PRO A 131 -0.41 42.07 -15.78
C PRO A 131 0.30 43.17 -14.99
N ALA A 132 -0.33 43.66 -13.92
CA ALA A 132 0.25 44.68 -13.07
C ALA A 132 1.61 44.25 -12.47
N SER A 133 1.78 42.94 -12.20
CA SER A 133 3.03 42.34 -11.72
C SER A 133 4.22 42.49 -12.68
N ALA A 134 3.98 42.81 -13.96
CA ALA A 134 5.07 43.14 -14.89
C ALA A 134 5.81 44.43 -14.47
N GLY A 135 5.18 45.31 -13.68
CA GLY A 135 5.78 46.49 -13.08
C GLY A 135 6.56 47.33 -14.09
N ARG A 136 7.83 47.62 -13.80
CA ARG A 136 8.73 48.41 -14.66
C ARG A 136 8.95 47.82 -16.06
N TYR A 137 8.66 46.53 -16.26
CA TYR A 137 8.82 45.87 -17.54
C TYR A 137 7.58 45.97 -18.43
N ALA A 138 6.46 46.50 -17.93
CA ALA A 138 5.17 46.48 -18.65
C ALA A 138 5.25 47.10 -20.06
N SER A 139 5.98 48.21 -20.22
CA SER A 139 6.16 48.89 -21.52
C SER A 139 7.00 48.11 -22.54
N SER A 140 7.79 47.12 -22.09
CA SER A 140 8.63 46.27 -22.96
C SER A 140 7.90 45.02 -23.46
N VAL A 141 6.67 44.82 -23.00
CA VAL A 141 5.91 43.59 -23.21
C VAL A 141 4.85 43.82 -24.29
N THR A 142 5.04 43.19 -25.45
CA THR A 142 4.04 43.21 -26.54
C THR A 142 3.10 42.00 -26.43
N PRO A 143 1.78 42.22 -26.28
CA PRO A 143 0.79 41.15 -26.35
C PRO A 143 0.84 40.40 -27.68
N ALA A 144 1.05 39.08 -27.60
CA ALA A 144 1.07 38.19 -28.74
C ALA A 144 0.76 36.74 -28.29
N PRO A 145 0.34 35.84 -29.20
CA PRO A 145 0.10 34.45 -28.87
C PRO A 145 1.38 33.76 -28.37
N ARG A 146 1.45 33.49 -27.06
CA ARG A 146 2.62 32.88 -26.40
C ARG A 146 2.30 31.64 -25.60
N GLY A 147 1.02 31.39 -25.27
CA GLY A 147 0.63 30.28 -24.42
C GLY A 147 0.75 28.91 -25.10
N ALA A 148 0.75 27.89 -24.25
CA ALA A 148 0.73 26.46 -24.58
C ALA A 148 -0.24 25.72 -23.64
N ILE A 149 -0.67 24.52 -24.05
CA ILE A 149 -1.51 23.66 -23.22
C ILE A 149 -0.62 23.06 -22.13
N THR A 150 -1.00 23.26 -20.86
CA THR A 150 -0.28 22.74 -19.69
C THR A 150 -1.08 21.74 -18.87
N ALA A 151 -2.37 21.58 -19.17
CA ALA A 151 -3.23 20.58 -18.57
C ALA A 151 -4.08 19.92 -19.68
N LEU A 152 -4.14 18.59 -19.70
CA LEU A 152 -5.00 17.83 -20.59
C LEU A 152 -5.60 16.66 -19.81
N SER A 153 -6.91 16.48 -19.88
CA SER A 153 -7.61 15.34 -19.27
C SER A 153 -8.62 14.75 -20.24
N PRO A 154 -8.32 13.58 -20.83
CA PRO A 154 -9.33 12.79 -21.55
C PRO A 154 -10.30 12.15 -20.55
N SER A 155 -11.60 12.18 -20.87
CA SER A 155 -12.61 11.65 -19.95
C SER A 155 -12.54 10.12 -19.81
N PRO A 156 -12.60 9.59 -18.57
CA PRO A 156 -12.78 8.14 -18.33
C PRO A 156 -14.18 7.64 -18.68
N LYS A 157 -15.13 8.54 -19.01
CA LYS A 157 -16.50 8.18 -19.41
C LYS A 157 -16.71 8.14 -20.92
N SER A 158 -15.92 8.88 -21.69
CA SER A 158 -16.11 9.01 -23.13
C SER A 158 -14.81 9.38 -23.84
N GLY A 159 -14.47 8.62 -24.88
CA GLY A 159 -13.32 8.92 -25.74
C GLY A 159 -13.50 10.15 -26.63
N ALA A 160 -14.72 10.71 -26.66
CA ALA A 160 -15.03 11.95 -27.38
C ALA A 160 -14.82 13.20 -26.52
N VAL A 161 -14.72 13.06 -25.20
CA VAL A 161 -14.62 14.21 -24.28
C VAL A 161 -13.18 14.41 -23.82
N LEU A 162 -12.62 15.59 -24.10
CA LEU A 162 -11.33 16.01 -23.58
C LEU A 162 -11.42 17.43 -23.05
N TRP A 163 -10.74 17.67 -21.93
CA TRP A 163 -10.58 18.98 -21.32
C TRP A 163 -9.13 19.43 -21.45
N ALA A 164 -8.94 20.69 -21.84
CA ALA A 164 -7.62 21.30 -21.98
C ALA A 164 -7.53 22.62 -21.22
N GLY A 165 -6.40 22.84 -20.57
CA GLY A 165 -6.06 24.07 -19.85
C GLY A 165 -4.71 24.62 -20.33
N THR A 166 -4.60 25.93 -20.48
CA THR A 166 -3.38 26.60 -20.95
C THR A 166 -2.67 27.38 -19.86
N ASP A 167 -1.38 27.68 -20.07
CA ASP A 167 -0.58 28.49 -19.14
C ASP A 167 -0.94 29.98 -19.13
N ASP A 168 -1.74 30.42 -20.10
CA ASP A 168 -2.34 31.75 -20.19
C ASP A 168 -3.83 31.78 -19.79
N GLY A 169 -4.38 30.67 -19.28
CA GLY A 169 -5.64 30.67 -18.53
C GLY A 169 -6.89 30.35 -19.35
N ASN A 170 -6.78 29.80 -20.55
CA ASN A 170 -7.95 29.22 -21.21
C ASN A 170 -8.25 27.83 -20.65
N ILE A 171 -9.53 27.55 -20.42
CA ILE A 171 -10.08 26.20 -20.26
C ILE A 171 -10.98 25.91 -21.46
N GLN A 172 -10.75 24.79 -22.14
CA GLN A 172 -11.53 24.38 -23.30
C GLN A 172 -11.98 22.92 -23.18
N VAL A 173 -13.12 22.62 -23.80
CA VAL A 173 -13.67 21.27 -23.88
C VAL A 173 -14.03 20.91 -25.32
N THR A 174 -13.79 19.66 -25.69
CA THR A 174 -14.37 19.01 -26.88
C THR A 174 -15.27 17.89 -26.42
N THR A 175 -16.36 17.64 -27.15
CA THR A 175 -17.27 16.51 -26.92
C THR A 175 -17.44 15.63 -28.17
N ASP A 176 -16.63 15.87 -29.21
CA ASP A 176 -16.67 15.20 -30.51
C ASP A 176 -15.30 14.60 -30.92
N GLY A 177 -14.43 14.35 -29.94
CA GLY A 177 -13.12 13.73 -30.16
C GLY A 177 -12.07 14.67 -30.73
N GLY A 178 -12.27 15.99 -30.60
CA GLY A 178 -11.35 17.03 -31.04
C GLY A 178 -11.67 17.63 -32.41
N ALA A 179 -12.83 17.33 -33.01
CA ALA A 179 -13.24 18.00 -34.24
C ALA A 179 -13.56 19.47 -33.98
N THR A 180 -14.23 19.78 -32.86
CA THR A 180 -14.49 21.13 -32.40
C THR A 180 -14.13 21.32 -30.92
N TRP A 181 -13.73 22.54 -30.57
CA TRP A 181 -13.34 22.93 -29.21
C TRP A 181 -14.08 24.20 -28.81
N LYS A 182 -14.64 24.19 -27.59
CA LYS A 182 -15.34 25.32 -27.00
C LYS A 182 -14.51 25.89 -25.86
N ASN A 183 -14.22 27.19 -25.91
CA ASN A 183 -13.65 27.91 -24.76
C ASN A 183 -14.74 28.13 -23.71
N VAL A 184 -14.51 27.59 -22.52
CA VAL A 184 -15.44 27.57 -21.38
C VAL A 184 -14.79 28.18 -20.13
N THR A 185 -13.83 29.08 -20.34
CA THR A 185 -13.10 29.75 -19.26
C THR A 185 -14.05 30.64 -18.45
N PRO A 186 -14.14 30.47 -17.12
CA PRO A 186 -14.92 31.38 -16.29
C PRO A 186 -14.31 32.78 -16.29
N ALA A 187 -15.16 33.81 -16.23
CA ALA A 187 -14.74 35.21 -16.33
C ALA A 187 -13.74 35.65 -15.24
N ALA A 188 -13.71 34.96 -14.10
CA ALA A 188 -12.76 35.18 -13.02
C ALA A 188 -11.32 34.82 -13.41
N ILE A 189 -11.12 33.84 -14.30
CA ILE A 189 -9.79 33.44 -14.76
C ILE A 189 -9.29 34.46 -15.81
N LYS A 190 -8.25 35.19 -15.42
CA LYS A 190 -7.62 36.25 -16.24
C LYS A 190 -6.44 35.69 -17.04
N PRO A 191 -5.94 36.42 -18.04
CA PRO A 191 -4.67 36.06 -18.68
C PRO A 191 -3.56 35.89 -17.63
N TRP A 192 -2.60 35.00 -17.91
CA TRP A 192 -1.47 34.65 -17.02
C TRP A 192 -1.81 33.78 -15.79
N THR A 193 -3.09 33.45 -15.58
CA THR A 193 -3.47 32.35 -14.70
C THR A 193 -3.11 31.02 -15.37
N ARG A 194 -2.15 30.27 -14.84
CA ARG A 194 -1.79 28.98 -15.44
C ARG A 194 -2.80 27.92 -15.01
N ILE A 195 -3.48 27.27 -15.95
CA ILE A 195 -4.19 26.03 -15.62
C ILE A 195 -3.16 24.92 -15.48
N PHE A 196 -2.81 24.63 -14.22
CA PHE A 196 -1.72 23.72 -13.90
C PHE A 196 -2.17 22.26 -14.03
N ASN A 197 -3.44 22.00 -13.74
CA ASN A 197 -4.05 20.68 -13.80
C ASN A 197 -5.55 20.79 -14.12
N ILE A 198 -6.09 19.77 -14.78
CA ILE A 198 -7.52 19.58 -15.00
C ILE A 198 -7.83 18.09 -14.86
N GLU A 199 -8.99 17.77 -14.29
CA GLU A 199 -9.50 16.41 -14.10
C GLU A 199 -10.89 16.30 -14.68
N ALA A 200 -11.09 15.40 -15.65
CA ALA A 200 -12.39 15.09 -16.19
C ALA A 200 -13.14 14.17 -15.21
N GLY A 201 -14.44 14.37 -15.06
CA GLY A 201 -15.26 13.61 -14.12
C GLY A 201 -15.21 12.10 -14.38
N HIS A 202 -15.04 11.34 -13.30
CA HIS A 202 -15.07 9.87 -13.27
C HIS A 202 -16.49 9.30 -13.24
N PHE A 203 -17.51 10.13 -12.99
CA PHE A 203 -18.91 9.71 -12.86
C PHE A 203 -19.86 10.37 -13.87
N ASP A 204 -19.59 11.60 -14.30
CA ASP A 204 -20.33 12.31 -15.35
C ASP A 204 -19.34 12.94 -16.34
N ALA A 205 -19.52 12.70 -17.64
CA ALA A 205 -18.67 13.22 -18.71
C ALA A 205 -18.69 14.75 -18.82
N ARG A 206 -19.73 15.40 -18.29
CA ARG A 206 -19.90 16.86 -18.27
C ARG A 206 -19.23 17.54 -17.08
N THR A 207 -18.71 16.75 -16.15
CA THR A 207 -18.02 17.22 -14.95
C THR A 207 -16.54 17.42 -15.22
N ALA A 208 -15.97 18.47 -14.65
CA ALA A 208 -14.52 18.66 -14.58
C ALA A 208 -14.12 19.50 -13.36
N TYR A 209 -12.89 19.29 -12.90
CA TYR A 209 -12.26 20.05 -11.84
C TYR A 209 -10.95 20.63 -12.35
N ALA A 210 -10.62 21.88 -12.00
CA ALA A 210 -9.40 22.54 -12.47
C ALA A 210 -8.62 23.18 -11.32
N ALA A 211 -7.29 23.11 -11.40
CA ALA A 211 -6.38 23.85 -10.52
C ALA A 211 -5.75 25.00 -11.31
N ALA A 212 -6.10 26.23 -10.94
CA ALA A 212 -5.58 27.47 -11.50
C ALA A 212 -4.46 28.01 -10.60
N ASN A 213 -3.28 28.19 -11.16
CA ASN A 213 -2.09 28.63 -10.45
C ASN A 213 -1.76 30.08 -10.83
N THR A 214 -1.79 30.97 -9.84
CA THR A 214 -1.61 32.42 -10.00
C THR A 214 -0.27 32.94 -9.42
N LEU A 215 0.62 32.04 -8.98
CA LEU A 215 1.93 32.38 -8.42
C LEU A 215 2.76 33.33 -9.29
N ARG A 216 2.63 33.25 -10.62
CA ARG A 216 3.39 34.08 -11.57
C ARG A 216 2.90 35.53 -11.69
N ILE A 217 1.78 35.85 -11.06
CA ILE A 217 1.20 37.20 -11.03
C ILE A 217 1.06 37.73 -9.60
N ASP A 218 1.95 37.26 -8.71
CA ASP A 218 2.05 37.67 -7.30
C ASP A 218 0.78 37.43 -6.48
N ASP A 219 0.00 36.43 -6.87
CA ASP A 219 -1.19 35.98 -6.16
C ASP A 219 -0.94 34.58 -5.59
N MET A 220 -1.03 34.49 -4.27
CA MET A 220 -0.68 33.30 -3.49
C MET A 220 -1.91 32.46 -3.08
N HIS A 221 -3.11 32.87 -3.51
CA HIS A 221 -4.34 32.21 -3.11
C HIS A 221 -4.56 30.87 -3.82
N PRO A 222 -5.24 29.90 -3.18
CA PRO A 222 -5.74 28.72 -3.86
C PRO A 222 -6.83 29.12 -4.88
N HIS A 223 -6.83 28.48 -6.04
CA HIS A 223 -7.91 28.61 -7.03
C HIS A 223 -8.25 27.24 -7.63
N PHE A 224 -9.12 26.50 -6.96
CA PHE A 224 -9.72 25.26 -7.47
C PHE A 224 -11.13 25.54 -7.99
N TRP A 225 -11.46 24.96 -9.13
CA TRP A 225 -12.72 25.20 -9.83
C TRP A 225 -13.43 23.89 -10.13
N ARG A 226 -14.76 23.90 -10.13
CA ARG A 226 -15.62 22.76 -10.49
C ARG A 226 -16.72 23.16 -11.46
N THR A 227 -17.02 22.29 -12.41
CA THR A 227 -18.18 22.34 -13.31
C THR A 227 -18.88 20.98 -13.34
N HIS A 228 -20.20 20.97 -13.57
CA HIS A 228 -20.99 19.76 -13.88
C HIS A 228 -21.82 19.87 -15.18
N ASP A 229 -21.61 20.93 -15.96
CA ASP A 229 -22.47 21.28 -17.10
C ASP A 229 -21.70 21.62 -18.38
N ASP A 230 -20.61 20.90 -18.64
CA ASP A 230 -19.72 21.12 -19.80
C ASP A 230 -19.01 22.50 -19.75
N GLY A 231 -18.82 23.05 -18.55
CA GLY A 231 -18.11 24.30 -18.31
C GLY A 231 -18.96 25.53 -18.61
N ARG A 232 -20.28 25.38 -18.73
CA ARG A 232 -21.18 26.53 -18.86
C ARG A 232 -21.15 27.37 -17.58
N THR A 233 -21.05 26.71 -16.42
CA THR A 233 -20.88 27.36 -15.12
C THR A 233 -19.70 26.74 -14.36
N TRP A 234 -18.97 27.58 -13.63
CA TRP A 234 -17.89 27.15 -12.76
C TRP A 234 -18.08 27.72 -11.36
N THR A 235 -17.85 26.88 -10.36
CA THR A 235 -17.83 27.26 -8.95
C THR A 235 -16.40 27.16 -8.43
N GLU A 236 -15.94 28.20 -7.75
CA GLU A 236 -14.67 28.14 -7.02
C GLU A 236 -14.86 27.39 -5.70
N ILE A 237 -13.97 26.44 -5.41
CA ILE A 237 -14.14 25.43 -4.36
C ILE A 237 -12.92 25.39 -3.43
N ASN A 238 -12.58 26.53 -2.79
CA ASN A 238 -11.38 26.67 -1.95
C ASN A 238 -11.64 26.57 -0.44
N HIS A 239 -12.91 26.50 0.00
CA HIS A 239 -13.24 26.63 1.40
C HIS A 239 -12.56 25.55 2.27
N GLY A 240 -11.81 25.98 3.30
CA GLY A 240 -11.01 25.11 4.17
C GLY A 240 -9.53 24.97 3.76
N ILE A 241 -9.14 25.43 2.56
CA ILE A 241 -7.74 25.55 2.15
C ILE A 241 -7.19 26.89 2.66
N ALA A 242 -5.93 26.89 3.11
CA ALA A 242 -5.28 28.12 3.57
C ALA A 242 -5.08 29.12 2.42
N ASP A 243 -5.24 30.42 2.72
CA ASP A 243 -5.16 31.52 1.74
C ASP A 243 -3.78 31.67 1.08
N ASN A 244 -2.74 31.04 1.61
CA ASN A 244 -1.38 31.09 1.06
C ASN A 244 -0.93 29.75 0.44
N ALA A 245 -1.89 28.97 -0.06
CA ALA A 245 -1.64 27.64 -0.61
C ALA A 245 -1.97 27.59 -2.11
N VAL A 246 -1.02 27.97 -2.97
CA VAL A 246 -1.24 28.04 -4.42
C VAL A 246 -1.59 26.66 -4.99
N ALA A 247 -2.66 26.60 -5.78
CA ALA A 247 -3.15 25.37 -6.38
C ALA A 247 -2.19 24.80 -7.45
N ASN A 248 -1.96 23.48 -7.41
CA ASN A 248 -1.14 22.76 -8.39
C ASN A 248 -1.91 21.62 -9.08
N SER A 249 -2.53 20.70 -8.32
CA SER A 249 -3.19 19.52 -8.91
C SER A 249 -4.48 19.17 -8.17
N ILE A 250 -5.47 18.63 -8.88
CA ILE A 250 -6.75 18.16 -8.32
C ILE A 250 -7.13 16.84 -8.99
N ARG A 251 -7.65 15.88 -8.21
CA ARG A 251 -8.08 14.56 -8.70
C ARG A 251 -9.40 14.17 -8.04
N GLU A 252 -10.31 13.60 -8.82
CA GLU A 252 -11.50 12.93 -8.31
C GLU A 252 -11.19 11.45 -8.06
N ASP A 253 -11.70 10.91 -6.96
CA ASP A 253 -11.60 9.49 -6.68
C ASP A 253 -12.42 8.66 -7.68
N PRO A 254 -11.84 7.64 -8.34
CA PRO A 254 -12.55 6.89 -9.37
C PRO A 254 -13.67 5.97 -8.84
N ARG A 255 -13.84 5.83 -7.52
CA ARG A 255 -14.83 4.94 -6.88
C ARG A 255 -15.83 5.63 -5.95
N VAL A 256 -15.61 6.90 -5.60
CA VAL A 256 -16.51 7.67 -4.73
C VAL A 256 -16.79 9.04 -5.34
N PRO A 257 -18.00 9.28 -5.87
CA PRO A 257 -18.38 10.60 -6.40
C PRO A 257 -18.21 11.69 -5.35
N GLY A 258 -17.61 12.82 -5.74
CA GLY A 258 -17.37 13.97 -4.87
C GLY A 258 -16.26 13.80 -3.82
N LEU A 259 -15.56 12.66 -3.78
CA LEU A 259 -14.32 12.54 -3.02
C LEU A 259 -13.18 13.11 -3.87
N LEU A 260 -12.62 14.23 -3.44
CA LEU A 260 -11.57 14.95 -4.17
C LEU A 260 -10.28 15.01 -3.36
N TYR A 261 -9.16 14.98 -4.07
CA TYR A 261 -7.83 15.23 -3.53
C TYR A 261 -7.24 16.44 -4.24
N ALA A 262 -6.59 17.34 -3.51
CA ALA A 262 -5.95 18.52 -4.06
C ALA A 262 -4.51 18.64 -3.56
N ALA A 263 -3.65 19.24 -4.38
CA ALA A 263 -2.25 19.48 -4.11
C ALA A 263 -1.95 20.97 -4.26
N THR A 264 -1.22 21.51 -3.29
CA THR A 264 -0.81 22.91 -3.22
C THR A 264 0.71 23.01 -3.13
N ASP A 265 1.24 24.22 -3.05
CA ASP A 265 2.66 24.47 -2.75
C ASP A 265 3.05 24.19 -1.28
N ALA A 266 2.10 23.78 -0.43
CA ALA A 266 2.36 23.45 0.96
C ALA A 266 2.08 21.98 1.34
N GLN A 267 1.04 21.35 0.78
CA GLN A 267 0.60 20.01 1.17
C GLN A 267 -0.48 19.43 0.24
N VAL A 268 -0.91 18.20 0.55
CA VAL A 268 -2.10 17.55 0.00
C VAL A 268 -3.32 17.81 0.90
N TRP A 269 -4.48 17.95 0.27
CA TRP A 269 -5.80 18.19 0.88
C TRP A 269 -6.80 17.14 0.41
N VAL A 270 -7.86 16.93 1.19
CA VAL A 270 -8.99 16.05 0.85
C VAL A 270 -10.31 16.77 1.08
N SER A 271 -11.27 16.55 0.19
CA SER A 271 -12.66 16.97 0.34
C SER A 271 -13.56 15.75 0.24
N LEU A 272 -14.51 15.62 1.17
CA LEU A 272 -15.48 14.51 1.19
C LEU A 272 -16.84 14.90 0.59
N ASP A 273 -16.99 16.16 0.16
CA ASP A 273 -18.25 16.79 -0.22
C ASP A 273 -18.12 17.63 -1.50
N ASP A 274 -17.38 17.09 -2.47
CA ASP A 274 -17.29 17.61 -3.84
C ASP A 274 -16.67 19.01 -3.93
N GLY A 275 -15.75 19.33 -3.03
CA GLY A 275 -14.99 20.57 -2.98
C GLY A 275 -15.63 21.65 -2.11
N ALA A 276 -16.78 21.37 -1.48
CA ALA A 276 -17.42 22.34 -0.60
C ALA A 276 -16.59 22.61 0.67
N ASN A 277 -15.89 21.62 1.21
CA ASN A 277 -15.00 21.76 2.35
C ASN A 277 -13.73 20.90 2.22
N TRP A 278 -12.58 21.53 2.40
CA TRP A 278 -11.28 20.85 2.37
C TRP A 278 -10.67 20.70 3.77
N GLN A 279 -9.94 19.61 3.94
CA GLN A 279 -9.17 19.31 5.15
C GLN A 279 -7.75 18.90 4.75
N SER A 280 -6.78 19.20 5.62
CA SER A 280 -5.39 18.79 5.38
C SER A 280 -5.27 17.26 5.38
N LEU A 281 -4.62 16.71 4.36
CA LEU A 281 -4.19 15.32 4.28
C LEU A 281 -2.66 15.21 4.42
N ARG A 282 -2.03 16.18 5.11
CA ARG A 282 -0.55 16.23 5.22
C ARG A 282 0.02 15.07 6.04
N LEU A 283 -0.63 14.67 7.13
CA LEU A 283 -0.15 13.60 8.02
C LEU A 283 1.33 13.78 8.40
N ASN A 284 2.21 12.81 8.09
CA ASN A 284 3.65 12.83 8.33
C ASN A 284 4.48 13.46 7.19
N MET A 285 3.83 13.97 6.14
CA MET A 285 4.50 14.72 5.08
C MET A 285 4.98 16.08 5.62
N PRO A 286 6.21 16.53 5.33
CA PRO A 286 6.62 17.89 5.64
C PRO A 286 5.82 18.90 4.81
N ALA A 287 5.74 20.16 5.25
CA ALA A 287 5.20 21.21 4.39
C ALA A 287 6.11 21.36 3.16
N ILE A 288 5.59 21.05 1.97
CA ILE A 288 6.36 21.07 0.73
C ILE A 288 5.46 21.25 -0.49
N SER A 289 6.02 21.82 -1.56
CA SER A 289 5.34 21.95 -2.83
C SER A 289 5.07 20.60 -3.47
N VAL A 290 3.79 20.26 -3.61
CA VAL A 290 3.29 19.06 -4.30
C VAL A 290 2.85 19.47 -5.70
N ARG A 291 3.58 18.99 -6.70
CA ARG A 291 3.42 19.43 -8.11
C ARG A 291 2.40 18.59 -8.86
N ASP A 292 2.24 17.31 -8.51
CA ASP A 292 1.21 16.45 -9.06
C ASP A 292 0.78 15.39 -8.04
N ILE A 293 -0.45 14.93 -8.18
CA ILE A 293 -1.01 13.80 -7.45
C ILE A 293 -1.70 12.84 -8.42
N GLN A 294 -1.63 11.56 -8.14
CA GLN A 294 -2.24 10.49 -8.93
C GLN A 294 -2.97 9.51 -8.01
N VAL A 295 -4.23 9.21 -8.33
CA VAL A 295 -4.99 8.16 -7.66
C VAL A 295 -4.77 6.85 -8.41
N LYS A 296 -3.88 6.00 -7.89
CA LYS A 296 -3.57 4.70 -8.50
C LYS A 296 -4.54 3.66 -7.93
N ASP A 297 -5.54 3.31 -8.72
CA ASP A 297 -6.57 2.35 -8.36
C ASP A 297 -6.71 1.28 -9.43
N ASP A 298 -6.15 0.10 -9.18
CA ASP A 298 -5.98 -0.92 -10.20
C ASP A 298 -6.05 -2.34 -9.61
N SER A 299 -6.91 -3.16 -10.21
CA SER A 299 -7.17 -4.54 -9.78
C SER A 299 -5.99 -5.49 -9.99
N THR A 300 -5.05 -5.15 -10.88
CA THR A 300 -3.89 -5.97 -11.23
C THR A 300 -2.78 -5.87 -10.19
N CYS A 301 -2.52 -4.66 -9.68
CA CYS A 301 -1.64 -4.42 -8.52
C CYS A 301 -2.36 -4.64 -7.18
N VAL A 302 -3.70 -4.77 -7.17
CA VAL A 302 -4.53 -4.79 -5.94
C VAL A 302 -4.28 -3.55 -5.09
N CYS A 303 -4.04 -2.42 -5.74
CA CYS A 303 -3.64 -1.17 -5.10
C CYS A 303 -4.73 -0.10 -5.23
N ALA A 304 -4.80 0.78 -4.23
CA ALA A 304 -5.72 1.89 -4.16
C ALA A 304 -5.02 3.01 -3.39
N ASP A 305 -4.03 3.63 -4.02
CA ASP A 305 -3.08 4.52 -3.36
C ASP A 305 -3.19 5.94 -3.92
N LEU A 306 -2.87 6.93 -3.09
CA LEU A 306 -2.66 8.31 -3.54
C LEU A 306 -1.16 8.59 -3.56
N VAL A 307 -0.64 8.89 -4.75
CA VAL A 307 0.77 9.18 -4.95
C VAL A 307 0.96 10.67 -5.18
N ALA A 308 1.90 11.28 -4.46
CA ALA A 308 2.25 12.70 -4.56
C ALA A 308 3.69 12.86 -5.07
N GLY A 309 3.87 13.65 -6.13
CA GLY A 309 5.17 14.08 -6.63
C GLY A 309 5.52 15.45 -6.05
N THR A 310 6.59 15.53 -5.27
CA THR A 310 7.01 16.77 -4.59
C THR A 310 8.13 17.48 -5.34
N HIS A 311 8.27 18.79 -5.13
CA HIS A 311 9.44 19.54 -5.61
C HIS A 311 10.58 19.42 -4.60
N GLY A 312 11.51 18.50 -4.86
CA GLY A 312 12.75 18.35 -4.09
C GLY A 312 12.75 17.30 -2.96
N ARG A 313 11.67 16.53 -2.75
CA ARG A 313 11.63 15.41 -1.76
C ARG A 313 11.02 14.12 -2.31
N GLY A 314 11.16 13.88 -3.61
CA GLY A 314 10.76 12.63 -4.25
C GLY A 314 9.25 12.36 -4.22
N PHE A 315 8.90 11.09 -4.12
CA PHE A 315 7.53 10.60 -4.09
C PHE A 315 7.06 10.32 -2.68
N TRP A 316 5.80 10.59 -2.41
CA TRP A 316 5.08 10.15 -1.21
C TRP A 316 3.89 9.31 -1.63
N ILE A 317 3.65 8.21 -0.92
CA ILE A 317 2.53 7.32 -1.19
C ILE A 317 1.70 7.20 0.09
N LEU A 318 0.43 7.53 0.00
CA LEU A 318 -0.56 7.14 1.01
C LEU A 318 -1.13 5.79 0.60
N ASP A 319 -0.65 4.73 1.25
CA ASP A 319 -1.07 3.36 1.00
C ASP A 319 -2.52 3.12 1.47
N GLY A 320 -3.38 2.71 0.54
CA GLY A 320 -4.75 2.29 0.84
C GLY A 320 -5.72 3.43 1.18
N LEU A 321 -6.48 3.88 0.17
CA LEU A 321 -7.54 4.89 0.24
C LEU A 321 -8.87 4.37 0.80
N THR A 322 -8.95 3.08 1.12
CA THR A 322 -10.18 2.41 1.56
C THR A 322 -10.85 3.08 2.77
N PRO A 323 -10.12 3.49 3.84
CA PRO A 323 -10.73 4.19 4.97
C PRO A 323 -11.34 5.54 4.59
N ILE A 324 -10.63 6.34 3.80
CA ILE A 324 -11.10 7.66 3.34
C ILE A 324 -12.35 7.50 2.47
N ARG A 325 -12.36 6.53 1.55
CA ARG A 325 -13.52 6.21 0.70
C ARG A 325 -14.75 5.81 1.51
N GLN A 326 -14.57 5.04 2.58
CA GLN A 326 -15.69 4.65 3.45
C GLN A 326 -16.20 5.83 4.30
N LEU A 327 -15.29 6.67 4.79
CA LEU A 327 -15.64 7.89 5.52
C LEU A 327 -16.43 8.87 4.64
N ALA A 328 -16.01 9.05 3.38
CA ALA A 328 -16.72 9.86 2.39
C ALA A 328 -18.14 9.33 2.16
N ARG A 329 -18.29 8.00 1.99
CA ARG A 329 -19.60 7.35 1.80
C ARG A 329 -20.52 7.49 3.02
N SER A 330 -19.98 7.51 4.24
CA SER A 330 -20.76 7.72 5.46
C SER A 330 -21.03 9.20 5.77
N ARG A 331 -20.51 10.14 4.95
CA ARG A 331 -20.53 11.59 5.19
C ARG A 331 -20.06 11.97 6.60
N GLY A 332 -19.01 11.31 7.08
CA GLY A 332 -18.44 11.60 8.39
C GLY A 332 -19.28 11.17 9.61
N ARG A 333 -20.44 10.52 9.43
CA ARG A 333 -21.16 9.90 10.55
C ARG A 333 -20.43 8.63 10.99
N ALA A 334 -20.13 8.48 12.29
CA ALA A 334 -19.49 7.27 12.81
C ALA A 334 -19.83 6.96 14.28
N GLY A 335 -20.17 5.69 14.53
CA GLY A 335 -20.12 5.02 15.83
C GLY A 335 -18.88 4.13 15.93
N THR A 336 -18.92 3.05 16.71
CA THR A 336 -17.85 2.02 16.70
C THR A 336 -18.06 1.10 15.49
N TYR A 337 -17.02 0.87 14.68
CA TYR A 337 -17.10 -0.02 13.51
C TYR A 337 -15.72 -0.49 13.06
N VAL A 338 -15.72 -1.55 12.23
CA VAL A 338 -14.55 -1.98 11.47
C VAL A 338 -14.72 -1.48 10.04
N VAL A 339 -13.70 -0.81 9.50
CA VAL A 339 -13.61 -0.42 8.09
C VAL A 339 -13.52 -1.71 7.28
N THR A 340 -14.33 -1.88 6.23
CA THR A 340 -14.19 -3.04 5.34
C THR A 340 -12.75 -3.09 4.82
N PRO A 341 -11.93 -4.11 5.18
CA PRO A 341 -10.54 -4.14 4.78
C PRO A 341 -10.40 -4.18 3.26
N GLN A 342 -9.31 -3.58 2.76
CA GLN A 342 -8.91 -3.81 1.38
C GLN A 342 -8.50 -5.28 1.17
N THR A 343 -8.44 -5.70 -0.09
CA THR A 343 -7.95 -7.04 -0.39
C THR A 343 -6.48 -7.12 0.03
N ALA A 344 -6.17 -8.04 0.95
CA ALA A 344 -4.81 -8.30 1.37
C ALA A 344 -4.12 -9.18 0.34
N VAL A 345 -2.82 -8.97 0.16
CA VAL A 345 -1.98 -9.84 -0.69
C VAL A 345 -0.99 -10.55 0.22
N ARG A 346 -0.89 -11.87 0.05
CA ARG A 346 0.09 -12.73 0.72
C ARG A 346 1.47 -12.50 0.08
N VAL A 347 2.11 -11.42 0.48
CA VAL A 347 3.47 -11.05 0.10
C VAL A 347 4.42 -11.26 1.27
N ARG A 348 5.66 -11.66 0.97
CA ARG A 348 6.72 -11.76 1.97
C ARG A 348 7.26 -10.37 2.28
N PHE A 349 7.74 -10.20 3.51
CA PHE A 349 8.31 -8.93 3.94
C PHE A 349 9.59 -8.62 3.15
N GLY A 350 10.51 -9.58 3.09
CA GLY A 350 11.63 -9.62 2.14
C GLY A 350 11.84 -11.06 1.65
N THR A 351 12.40 -11.21 0.46
CA THR A 351 12.84 -12.49 -0.11
C THR A 351 14.33 -12.51 -0.43
N ASN A 352 15.00 -11.38 -0.22
CA ASN A 352 16.45 -11.29 -0.17
C ASN A 352 16.89 -11.29 1.30
N GLU A 353 17.99 -11.98 1.59
CA GLU A 353 18.46 -12.26 2.94
C GLU A 353 19.83 -11.60 3.23
N PRO A 354 20.04 -10.30 2.94
CA PRO A 354 21.32 -9.67 3.23
C PRO A 354 21.49 -9.43 4.74
N THR A 355 22.74 -9.28 5.17
CA THR A 355 23.01 -8.52 6.40
C THR A 355 22.40 -7.11 6.21
N PRO A 356 21.64 -6.58 7.19
CA PRO A 356 21.01 -5.27 7.08
C PRO A 356 21.98 -4.18 6.64
N TRP A 357 21.51 -3.27 5.79
CA TRP A 357 22.29 -2.12 5.39
C TRP A 357 22.61 -1.22 6.60
N PRO A 358 23.76 -0.53 6.59
CA PRO A 358 24.04 0.48 7.60
C PRO A 358 22.92 1.54 7.64
N PRO A 359 22.46 1.97 8.83
CA PRO A 359 21.32 2.87 8.98
C PRO A 359 21.52 4.26 8.35
N GLU A 360 22.75 4.63 8.02
CA GLU A 360 23.09 5.86 7.29
C GLU A 360 22.78 5.80 5.79
N LEU A 361 22.57 4.62 5.21
CA LEU A 361 22.18 4.50 3.80
C LEU A 361 20.71 4.89 3.63
N PRO A 362 20.38 5.88 2.77
CA PRO A 362 19.00 6.28 2.56
C PRO A 362 18.16 5.15 1.96
N ALA A 363 17.07 4.82 2.64
CA ALA A 363 16.06 3.89 2.16
C ALA A 363 14.65 4.46 2.39
N ALA A 364 13.70 4.05 1.56
CA ALA A 364 12.29 4.34 1.75
C ALA A 364 11.56 3.10 2.27
N GLN A 365 10.45 3.32 2.96
CA GLN A 365 9.73 2.24 3.62
C GLN A 365 8.91 1.44 2.60
N ASN A 366 8.93 0.11 2.74
CA ASN A 366 7.92 -0.72 2.11
C ASN A 366 6.54 -0.47 2.75
N PRO A 367 5.45 -0.60 1.96
CA PRO A 367 4.11 -0.69 2.53
C PRO A 367 4.01 -1.90 3.46
N ALA A 368 3.25 -1.76 4.54
CA ALA A 368 3.05 -2.83 5.51
C ALA A 368 2.59 -4.13 4.82
N ALA A 369 3.13 -5.27 5.25
CA ALA A 369 2.77 -6.59 4.71
C ALA A 369 1.50 -7.14 5.38
N GLY A 370 0.84 -8.12 4.75
CA GLY A 370 -0.35 -8.75 5.32
C GLY A 370 -1.64 -7.93 5.17
N ALA A 371 -2.59 -8.13 6.09
CA ALA A 371 -3.92 -7.51 6.03
C ALA A 371 -4.00 -6.30 6.96
N ILE A 372 -4.20 -5.13 6.37
CA ILE A 372 -4.43 -3.87 7.10
C ILE A 372 -5.90 -3.78 7.50
N ILE A 373 -6.14 -3.62 8.80
CA ILE A 373 -7.46 -3.60 9.42
C ILE A 373 -7.58 -2.27 10.16
N ASP A 374 -8.44 -1.39 9.65
CA ASP A 374 -8.76 -0.14 10.31
C ASP A 374 -10.08 -0.28 11.08
N TYR A 375 -10.15 0.26 12.29
CA TYR A 375 -11.35 0.27 13.11
C TYR A 375 -11.49 1.57 13.87
N ALA A 376 -12.72 2.02 14.09
CA ALA A 376 -12.99 3.22 14.87
C ALA A 376 -13.74 2.85 16.15
N LEU A 377 -13.36 3.48 17.26
CA LEU A 377 -14.06 3.42 18.53
C LEU A 377 -14.76 4.76 18.78
N ALA A 378 -16.08 4.72 19.02
CA ALA A 378 -16.85 5.94 19.32
C ALA A 378 -16.50 6.58 20.66
N ALA A 379 -16.00 5.78 21.60
CA ALA A 379 -15.59 6.18 22.94
C ALA A 379 -14.44 5.30 23.41
N ASN A 380 -13.78 5.69 24.49
CA ASN A 380 -12.80 4.82 25.15
C ASN A 380 -13.51 3.54 25.62
N ALA A 381 -12.96 2.38 25.29
CA ALA A 381 -13.43 1.08 25.76
C ALA A 381 -13.05 0.89 27.24
N ALA A 382 -14.03 0.53 28.08
CA ALA A 382 -13.79 0.25 29.50
C ALA A 382 -13.19 -1.15 29.75
N GLY A 383 -13.35 -2.06 28.78
CA GLY A 383 -12.84 -3.43 28.84
C GLY A 383 -11.96 -3.78 27.65
N SER A 384 -11.61 -5.06 27.59
CA SER A 384 -10.77 -5.62 26.53
C SER A 384 -11.35 -5.39 25.13
N VAL A 385 -10.49 -4.98 24.20
CA VAL A 385 -10.80 -4.94 22.77
C VAL A 385 -10.20 -6.18 22.12
N LYS A 386 -11.03 -6.98 21.46
CA LYS A 386 -10.62 -8.22 20.80
C LYS A 386 -10.77 -8.13 19.29
N LEU A 387 -9.77 -8.58 18.55
CA LEU A 387 -9.82 -8.70 17.09
C LEU A 387 -9.59 -10.15 16.69
N GLU A 388 -10.56 -10.74 15.99
CA GLU A 388 -10.50 -12.12 15.52
C GLU A 388 -10.57 -12.18 14.01
N ILE A 389 -9.77 -13.09 13.44
CA ILE A 389 -9.84 -13.48 12.04
C ILE A 389 -10.42 -14.89 11.98
N VAL A 390 -11.51 -15.06 11.27
CA VAL A 390 -12.16 -16.36 11.05
C VAL A 390 -12.21 -16.70 9.57
N ASP A 391 -12.04 -17.97 9.23
CA ASP A 391 -12.17 -18.43 7.85
C ASP A 391 -13.63 -18.56 7.42
N ALA A 392 -13.86 -18.90 6.14
CA ALA A 392 -15.19 -19.09 5.57
C ALA A 392 -16.01 -20.23 6.24
N SER A 393 -15.37 -21.14 6.98
CA SER A 393 -16.06 -22.19 7.75
C SER A 393 -16.43 -21.75 9.17
N GLY A 394 -16.07 -20.53 9.56
CA GLY A 394 -16.25 -20.00 10.90
C GLY A 394 -15.16 -20.41 11.89
N ARG A 395 -14.08 -21.06 11.43
CA ARG A 395 -12.98 -21.47 12.30
C ARG A 395 -12.03 -20.30 12.57
N LEU A 396 -11.61 -20.17 13.82
CA LEU A 396 -10.62 -19.18 14.24
C LEU A 396 -9.27 -19.43 13.55
N ILE A 397 -8.72 -18.36 12.98
CA ILE A 397 -7.42 -18.33 12.33
C ILE A 397 -6.41 -17.61 13.22
N ARG A 398 -6.79 -16.45 13.74
CA ARG A 398 -5.95 -15.61 14.59
C ARG A 398 -6.82 -14.79 15.54
N SER A 399 -6.38 -14.60 16.77
CA SER A 399 -7.02 -13.72 17.76
C SER A 399 -5.97 -12.78 18.34
N TYR A 400 -6.38 -11.54 18.58
CA TYR A 400 -5.62 -10.50 19.25
C TYR A 400 -6.48 -9.87 20.34
N SER A 401 -5.84 -9.43 21.43
CA SER A 401 -6.46 -8.73 22.55
C SER A 401 -5.67 -7.46 22.88
N SER A 402 -6.34 -6.41 23.35
CA SER A 402 -5.69 -5.26 23.99
C SER A 402 -4.89 -5.66 25.23
N ASP A 403 -5.25 -6.79 25.85
CA ASP A 403 -4.59 -7.33 27.05
C ASP A 403 -3.45 -8.30 26.71
N ASP A 404 -3.17 -8.52 25.43
CA ASP A 404 -2.05 -9.38 25.03
C ASP A 404 -0.74 -8.82 25.61
N PRO A 405 0.09 -9.66 26.25
CA PRO A 405 1.34 -9.22 26.86
C PRO A 405 2.26 -8.65 25.78
N VAL A 406 3.02 -7.62 26.15
CA VAL A 406 4.06 -7.02 25.31
C VAL A 406 5.35 -6.92 26.09
N LEU A 407 6.42 -6.57 25.39
CA LEU A 407 7.63 -6.09 26.03
C LEU A 407 7.39 -4.72 26.64
N ASP A 408 7.77 -4.60 27.91
CA ASP A 408 7.78 -3.34 28.66
C ASP A 408 9.08 -3.28 29.51
N PRO A 409 10.01 -2.36 29.21
CA PRO A 409 9.99 -1.40 28.10
C PRO A 409 9.92 -2.07 26.72
N ASP A 410 9.41 -1.38 25.70
CA ASP A 410 9.46 -1.85 24.32
C ASP A 410 10.83 -1.49 23.71
N PRO A 411 11.57 -2.44 23.11
CA PRO A 411 12.91 -2.18 22.58
C PRO A 411 12.95 -1.11 21.50
N ALA A 412 11.88 -0.94 20.73
CA ALA A 412 11.80 0.06 19.65
C ALA A 412 11.38 1.44 20.17
N LEU A 413 10.64 1.52 21.28
CA LEU A 413 10.15 2.78 21.84
C LEU A 413 11.04 3.35 22.96
N ASP A 414 11.68 2.49 23.75
CA ASP A 414 12.63 2.86 24.81
C ASP A 414 13.84 1.91 24.81
N PRO A 415 14.72 2.03 23.79
CA PRO A 415 15.90 1.17 23.66
C PRO A 415 16.87 1.32 24.84
N ALA A 416 16.96 2.50 25.45
CA ALA A 416 17.87 2.77 26.56
C ALA A 416 17.45 2.02 27.83
N SER A 417 16.15 1.96 28.12
CA SER A 417 15.65 1.14 29.23
C SER A 417 15.71 -0.35 28.90
N TYR A 418 15.47 -0.73 27.66
CA TYR A 418 15.55 -2.12 27.23
C TYR A 418 16.98 -2.67 27.31
N ASP A 419 18.00 -1.87 27.00
CA ASP A 419 19.41 -2.26 27.16
C ASP A 419 19.73 -2.69 28.61
N ARG A 420 19.16 -2.01 29.61
CA ARG A 420 19.30 -2.41 31.03
C ARG A 420 18.64 -3.77 31.33
N VAL A 421 17.56 -4.12 30.62
CA VAL A 421 16.97 -5.47 30.68
C VAL A 421 17.97 -6.48 30.15
N CYS A 422 18.60 -6.19 29.00
CA CYS A 422 19.58 -7.06 28.37
C CYS A 422 20.86 -7.23 29.18
N GLN A 423 21.34 -6.19 29.86
CA GLN A 423 22.49 -6.29 30.77
C GLN A 423 22.20 -7.20 31.97
N LYS A 424 20.98 -7.15 32.52
CA LYS A 424 20.55 -8.00 33.66
C LYS A 424 20.23 -9.43 33.23
N ASN A 425 19.64 -9.59 32.05
CA ASN A 425 19.25 -10.87 31.48
C ASN A 425 19.61 -10.91 29.99
N PRO A 426 20.85 -11.28 29.62
CA PRO A 426 21.26 -11.38 28.22
C PRO A 426 20.48 -12.42 27.40
N GLY A 427 19.73 -13.31 28.06
CA GLY A 427 18.84 -14.27 27.43
C GLY A 427 17.40 -13.78 27.25
N ALA A 428 17.09 -12.54 27.63
CA ALA A 428 15.79 -11.93 27.34
C ALA A 428 15.62 -11.74 25.81
N ALA A 429 14.37 -11.58 25.38
CA ALA A 429 14.05 -11.46 23.97
C ALA A 429 14.72 -10.22 23.36
N ASP A 430 15.11 -10.27 22.09
CA ASP A 430 15.81 -9.20 21.34
C ASP A 430 17.18 -8.75 21.87
N CYS A 431 17.66 -9.26 23.01
CA CYS A 431 18.97 -8.88 23.56
C CYS A 431 20.17 -9.37 22.74
N GLY A 432 19.94 -10.27 21.77
CA GLY A 432 20.95 -10.69 20.79
C GLY A 432 20.96 -9.85 19.51
N LEU A 433 20.13 -8.80 19.43
CA LEU A 433 19.93 -8.00 18.22
C LEU A 433 20.28 -6.53 18.49
N PRO A 434 20.72 -5.77 17.47
CA PRO A 434 20.75 -4.32 17.56
C PRO A 434 19.35 -3.75 17.85
N LEU A 435 19.21 -3.00 18.95
CA LEU A 435 17.91 -2.49 19.43
C LEU A 435 17.25 -1.46 18.50
N TYR A 436 17.95 -1.00 17.46
CA TYR A 436 17.38 -0.16 16.41
C TYR A 436 16.73 -0.97 15.28
N TRP A 437 16.77 -2.31 15.29
CA TRP A 437 16.08 -3.15 14.30
C TRP A 437 14.60 -3.39 14.59
N PRO A 438 14.19 -3.76 15.83
CA PRO A 438 12.82 -4.14 16.10
C PRO A 438 11.81 -3.03 15.76
N ALA A 439 10.67 -3.43 15.20
CA ALA A 439 9.51 -2.56 15.09
C ALA A 439 8.75 -2.47 16.44
N PRO A 440 8.09 -1.34 16.74
CA PRO A 440 7.20 -1.25 17.90
C PRO A 440 6.14 -2.35 17.90
N GLN A 441 5.91 -2.99 19.04
CA GLN A 441 4.93 -4.05 19.13
C GLN A 441 3.50 -3.50 18.99
N GLN A 442 2.77 -3.96 17.98
CA GLN A 442 1.38 -3.52 17.71
C GLN A 442 0.46 -3.80 18.91
N ARG A 443 -0.38 -2.86 19.33
CA ARG A 443 -1.42 -3.09 20.34
C ARG A 443 -2.79 -2.70 19.78
N LEU A 444 -3.83 -3.43 20.18
CA LEU A 444 -5.19 -2.95 19.97
C LEU A 444 -5.40 -1.77 20.90
N ALA A 445 -5.72 -0.62 20.31
CA ALA A 445 -6.02 0.61 21.02
C ALA A 445 -7.41 0.51 21.64
N THR A 446 -7.53 1.08 22.83
CA THR A 446 -8.77 1.12 23.62
C THR A 446 -9.35 2.53 23.71
N HIS A 447 -8.65 3.56 23.22
CA HIS A 447 -9.14 4.94 23.27
C HIS A 447 -10.03 5.28 22.06
N ALA A 448 -10.86 6.31 22.18
CA ALA A 448 -11.72 6.79 21.10
C ALA A 448 -10.91 7.22 19.87
N GLY A 449 -11.47 7.06 18.68
CA GLY A 449 -10.86 7.46 17.41
C GLY A 449 -10.63 6.30 16.44
N LEU A 450 -9.98 6.61 15.31
CA LEU A 450 -9.62 5.65 14.27
C LEU A 450 -8.25 5.04 14.56
N HIS A 451 -8.18 3.71 14.47
CA HIS A 451 -7.00 2.91 14.76
C HIS A 451 -6.70 1.96 13.61
N ARG A 452 -5.42 1.66 13.44
CA ARG A 452 -4.93 0.69 12.47
C ARG A 452 -4.30 -0.50 13.19
N PHE A 453 -4.60 -1.70 12.73
CA PHE A 453 -3.98 -2.93 13.16
C PHE A 453 -3.66 -3.81 11.94
N ARG A 454 -2.54 -4.53 11.99
CA ARG A 454 -2.10 -5.42 10.92
C ARG A 454 -2.15 -6.87 11.38
N TRP A 455 -2.87 -7.69 10.63
CA TRP A 455 -2.71 -9.14 10.67
C TRP A 455 -1.60 -9.55 9.71
N ASP A 456 -0.56 -10.19 10.23
CA ASP A 456 0.59 -10.73 9.49
C ASP A 456 0.24 -11.92 8.56
N THR A 457 -1.05 -12.26 8.44
CA THR A 457 -1.58 -13.37 7.66
C THR A 457 -1.11 -14.75 8.11
N ARG A 458 -0.69 -14.90 9.37
CA ARG A 458 -0.33 -16.19 9.97
C ARG A 458 -1.38 -16.71 10.95
N TYR A 459 -1.33 -18.01 11.22
CA TYR A 459 -2.21 -18.66 12.19
C TYR A 459 -1.88 -18.27 13.64
N GLN A 460 -2.77 -18.61 14.57
CA GLN A 460 -2.57 -18.40 16.00
C GLN A 460 -1.30 -19.13 16.48
N PRO A 461 -0.41 -18.49 17.25
CA PRO A 461 0.78 -19.17 17.75
C PRO A 461 0.37 -20.27 18.73
N ILE A 462 1.16 -21.34 18.73
CA ILE A 462 0.97 -22.47 19.64
C ILE A 462 1.87 -22.23 20.85
N GLY A 463 1.29 -22.12 22.04
CA GLY A 463 2.00 -21.78 23.28
C GLY A 463 1.32 -20.66 24.07
N ASP A 464 1.84 -20.40 25.27
CA ASP A 464 1.20 -19.50 26.24
C ASP A 464 1.33 -18.00 25.90
N ASN A 465 2.26 -17.63 25.01
CA ASN A 465 2.42 -16.24 24.59
C ASN A 465 1.81 -16.01 23.18
N PRO A 466 0.69 -15.27 23.06
CA PRO A 466 0.04 -14.98 21.77
C PRO A 466 0.89 -14.09 20.85
N ARG A 467 2.03 -13.58 21.34
CA ARG A 467 3.07 -12.88 20.59
C ARG A 467 4.39 -13.65 20.49
N THR A 468 4.38 -14.97 20.72
CA THR A 468 5.55 -15.82 20.45
C THR A 468 6.00 -15.60 19.01
N GLY A 469 7.24 -15.15 18.87
CA GLY A 469 7.84 -14.79 17.59
C GLY A 469 9.18 -14.13 17.82
N GLU A 470 10.07 -14.29 16.86
CA GLU A 470 11.41 -13.71 16.89
C GLU A 470 11.48 -12.64 15.80
N VAL A 471 12.36 -11.67 16.02
CA VAL A 471 12.78 -10.77 14.95
C VAL A 471 13.80 -11.54 14.12
N GLU A 472 13.51 -11.72 12.83
CA GLU A 472 14.46 -12.34 11.91
C GLU A 472 15.66 -11.40 11.75
N ALA A 473 16.86 -11.90 12.05
CA ALA A 473 18.08 -11.11 11.97
C ALA A 473 18.52 -10.93 10.50
N THR A 474 18.21 -11.91 9.68
CA THR A 474 18.55 -11.94 8.25
C THR A 474 17.53 -11.10 7.48
N GLY A 475 17.97 -10.03 6.81
CA GLY A 475 17.03 -9.09 6.18
C GLY A 475 16.24 -8.22 7.18
N ALA A 476 16.76 -8.02 8.40
CA ALA A 476 16.21 -7.05 9.33
C ALA A 476 16.25 -5.63 8.72
N VAL A 477 15.15 -4.89 8.85
CA VAL A 477 15.03 -3.49 8.44
C VAL A 477 15.02 -2.62 9.71
N PRO A 478 15.89 -1.59 9.81
CA PRO A 478 15.90 -0.65 10.92
C PRO A 478 14.50 -0.14 11.28
N HIS A 479 14.14 -0.26 12.56
CA HIS A 479 12.86 0.15 13.18
C HIS A 479 11.60 -0.51 12.59
N ARG A 480 11.76 -1.53 11.75
CA ARG A 480 10.67 -2.15 10.97
C ARG A 480 10.72 -3.67 11.00
N SER A 481 11.66 -4.27 11.74
CA SER A 481 11.78 -5.71 11.87
C SER A 481 10.79 -6.23 12.89
N GLU A 482 9.69 -6.79 12.39
CA GLU A 482 8.59 -7.25 13.22
C GLU A 482 8.86 -8.64 13.79
N ARG A 483 8.35 -8.90 15.00
CA ARG A 483 8.32 -10.26 15.54
C ARG A 483 7.35 -11.11 14.73
N THR A 484 7.86 -12.18 14.13
CA THR A 484 7.03 -13.09 13.34
C THR A 484 6.79 -14.39 14.08
N PRO A 485 5.53 -14.83 14.21
CA PRO A 485 5.22 -16.09 14.86
C PRO A 485 5.64 -17.27 13.97
N VAL A 486 6.17 -18.32 14.59
CA VAL A 486 6.54 -19.57 13.93
C VAL A 486 5.29 -20.40 13.66
N THR A 487 4.46 -19.93 12.73
CA THR A 487 3.22 -20.58 12.31
C THR A 487 3.00 -20.42 10.81
N PRO A 488 2.28 -21.37 10.18
CA PRO A 488 2.00 -21.28 8.75
C PRO A 488 1.17 -20.06 8.39
N TRP A 489 1.36 -19.63 7.15
CA TRP A 489 0.58 -18.57 6.55
C TRP A 489 -0.82 -19.08 6.21
N ALA A 490 -1.83 -18.22 6.40
CA ALA A 490 -3.19 -18.47 5.99
C ALA A 490 -3.30 -18.57 4.46
N ALA A 491 -4.06 -19.54 3.97
CA ALA A 491 -4.24 -19.77 2.54
C ALA A 491 -5.00 -18.59 1.89
N PRO A 492 -4.73 -18.25 0.62
CA PRO A 492 -5.59 -17.32 -0.11
C PRO A 492 -7.06 -17.75 -0.06
N GLY A 493 -7.97 -16.81 0.20
CA GLY A 493 -9.37 -17.12 0.43
C GLY A 493 -10.17 -15.99 1.06
N ARG A 494 -11.40 -16.33 1.46
CA ARG A 494 -12.32 -15.42 2.17
C ARG A 494 -12.21 -15.65 3.68
N TYR A 495 -12.11 -14.55 4.40
CA TYR A 495 -12.05 -14.46 5.84
C TYR A 495 -13.07 -13.42 6.32
N THR A 496 -13.35 -13.43 7.62
CA THR A 496 -14.09 -12.36 8.29
C THR A 496 -13.24 -11.81 9.41
N VAL A 497 -13.12 -10.48 9.45
CA VAL A 497 -12.59 -9.74 10.59
C VAL A 497 -13.74 -9.51 11.56
N ARG A 498 -13.54 -9.83 12.83
CA ARG A 498 -14.50 -9.59 13.90
C ARG A 498 -13.83 -8.80 15.01
N LEU A 499 -14.26 -7.55 15.20
CA LEU A 499 -13.89 -6.73 16.35
C LEU A 499 -14.95 -6.89 17.44
N THR A 500 -14.55 -7.20 18.67
CA THR A 500 -15.45 -7.24 19.82
C THR A 500 -15.02 -6.18 20.84
N VAL A 501 -15.95 -5.30 21.20
CA VAL A 501 -15.77 -4.22 22.17
C VAL A 501 -16.95 -4.25 23.12
N GLU A 502 -16.69 -4.40 24.42
CA GLU A 502 -17.74 -4.40 25.46
C GLU A 502 -18.88 -5.40 25.17
N GLY A 503 -18.53 -6.59 24.67
CA GLY A 503 -19.48 -7.66 24.33
C GLY A 503 -20.23 -7.46 23.01
N LYS A 504 -20.08 -6.31 22.32
CA LYS A 504 -20.65 -6.09 20.98
C LYS A 504 -19.65 -6.47 19.90
N SER A 505 -20.10 -7.22 18.90
CA SER A 505 -19.27 -7.64 17.76
C SER A 505 -19.59 -6.89 16.48
N TYR A 506 -18.54 -6.46 15.79
CA TYR A 506 -18.57 -5.77 14.50
C TYR A 506 -17.79 -6.60 13.50
N THR A 507 -18.40 -6.95 12.36
CA THR A 507 -17.79 -7.87 11.39
C THR A 507 -17.67 -7.26 10.01
N GLN A 508 -16.56 -7.54 9.34
CA GLN A 508 -16.33 -7.16 7.94
C GLN A 508 -15.69 -8.32 7.16
N PRO A 509 -16.03 -8.51 5.87
CA PRO A 509 -15.37 -9.49 5.03
C PRO A 509 -13.93 -9.05 4.73
N LEU A 510 -13.00 -10.01 4.67
CA LEU A 510 -11.62 -9.83 4.26
C LEU A 510 -11.29 -10.84 3.16
N THR A 511 -10.69 -10.37 2.06
CA THR A 511 -10.17 -11.26 1.01
C THR A 511 -8.66 -11.26 1.08
N LEU A 512 -8.07 -12.45 1.14
CA LEU A 512 -6.62 -12.66 1.01
C LEU A 512 -6.33 -13.26 -0.37
N ARG A 513 -5.54 -12.59 -1.19
CA ARG A 513 -5.09 -13.07 -2.50
C ARG A 513 -3.63 -13.52 -2.44
N LEU A 514 -3.28 -14.42 -3.33
CA LEU A 514 -1.89 -14.78 -3.60
C LEU A 514 -1.15 -13.60 -4.24
N ASP A 515 0.16 -13.49 -4.02
CA ASP A 515 1.02 -12.61 -4.81
C ASP A 515 0.81 -12.89 -6.32
N PRO A 516 0.42 -11.89 -7.14
CA PRO A 516 0.13 -12.08 -8.56
C PRO A 516 1.35 -12.53 -9.39
N ARG A 517 2.57 -12.39 -8.85
CA ARG A 517 3.81 -12.88 -9.45
C ARG A 517 3.94 -14.41 -9.38
N VAL A 518 3.31 -15.05 -8.39
CA VAL A 518 3.37 -16.51 -8.21
C VAL A 518 2.59 -17.22 -9.32
N LYS A 519 3.26 -18.17 -10.00
CA LYS A 519 2.70 -18.95 -11.13
C LYS A 519 2.48 -20.43 -10.81
N THR A 520 2.63 -20.83 -9.55
CA THR A 520 2.45 -22.22 -9.09
C THR A 520 1.07 -22.75 -9.49
N PRO A 521 0.97 -23.97 -10.05
CA PRO A 521 -0.30 -24.57 -10.42
C PRO A 521 -1.28 -24.68 -9.23
N PRO A 522 -2.60 -24.47 -9.44
CA PRO A 522 -3.58 -24.51 -8.35
C PRO A 522 -3.57 -25.81 -7.53
N ALA A 523 -3.23 -26.95 -8.14
CA ALA A 523 -3.12 -28.23 -7.42
C ALA A 523 -2.01 -28.21 -6.36
N GLY A 524 -0.85 -27.65 -6.70
CA GLY A 524 0.28 -27.52 -5.77
C GLY A 524 -0.05 -26.59 -4.60
N LEU A 525 -0.71 -25.46 -4.87
CA LEU A 525 -1.15 -24.52 -3.83
C LEU A 525 -2.21 -25.14 -2.90
N ARG A 526 -3.14 -25.94 -3.44
CA ARG A 526 -4.11 -26.68 -2.61
C ARG A 526 -3.42 -27.71 -1.71
N GLN A 527 -2.44 -28.43 -2.24
CA GLN A 527 -1.66 -29.40 -1.46
C GLN A 527 -0.87 -28.72 -0.35
N LEU A 528 -0.20 -27.60 -0.66
CA LEU A 528 0.49 -26.76 0.32
C LEU A 528 -0.46 -26.33 1.44
N ALA A 529 -1.59 -25.71 1.09
CA ALA A 529 -2.57 -25.24 2.07
C ALA A 529 -3.12 -26.36 2.95
N ALA A 530 -3.44 -27.53 2.37
CA ALA A 530 -3.97 -28.67 3.10
C ALA A 530 -2.95 -29.23 4.10
N LEU A 531 -1.72 -29.51 3.66
CA LEU A 531 -0.67 -30.06 4.52
C LEU A 531 -0.26 -29.07 5.61
N SER A 532 -0.08 -27.78 5.27
CA SER A 532 0.24 -26.74 6.24
C SER A 532 -0.82 -26.63 7.33
N ARG A 533 -2.11 -26.66 6.95
CA ARG A 533 -3.20 -26.57 7.93
C ARG A 533 -3.28 -27.81 8.81
N GLU A 534 -3.16 -28.98 8.21
CA GLU A 534 -3.23 -30.23 8.94
C GLU A 534 -2.08 -30.35 9.96
N MET A 535 -0.85 -30.06 9.55
CA MET A 535 0.30 -30.12 10.44
C MET A 535 0.18 -29.11 11.58
N TYR A 536 -0.34 -27.90 11.30
CA TYR A 536 -0.67 -26.93 12.33
C TYR A 536 -1.74 -27.43 13.31
N ASP A 537 -2.84 -27.99 12.82
CA ASP A 537 -3.93 -28.50 13.66
C ASP A 537 -3.45 -29.66 14.55
N LEU A 538 -2.61 -30.54 14.02
CA LEU A 538 -1.97 -31.63 14.77
C LEU A 538 -1.02 -31.10 15.84
N ALA A 539 -0.22 -30.08 15.52
CA ALA A 539 0.66 -29.44 16.49
C ALA A 539 -0.15 -28.81 17.64
N ALA A 540 -1.19 -28.04 17.29
CA ALA A 540 -2.08 -27.39 18.26
C ALA A 540 -2.78 -28.42 19.17
N ALA A 541 -3.29 -29.51 18.60
CA ALA A 541 -3.94 -30.58 19.37
C ALA A 541 -2.94 -31.29 20.32
N SER A 542 -1.72 -31.55 19.85
CA SER A 542 -0.68 -32.19 20.67
C SER A 542 -0.22 -31.28 21.81
N HIS A 543 -0.08 -29.98 21.57
CA HIS A 543 0.27 -29.01 22.61
C HIS A 543 -0.87 -28.80 23.62
N ALA A 544 -2.12 -28.72 23.18
CA ALA A 544 -3.26 -28.66 24.09
C ALA A 544 -3.32 -29.89 25.01
N ALA A 545 -3.06 -31.08 24.48
CA ALA A 545 -2.94 -32.29 25.27
C ALA A 545 -1.74 -32.24 26.24
N TYR A 546 -0.61 -31.64 25.85
CA TYR A 546 0.52 -31.40 26.74
C TYR A 546 0.11 -30.54 27.95
N LEU A 547 -0.57 -29.42 27.73
CA LEU A 547 -1.04 -28.55 28.82
C LEU A 547 -2.01 -29.28 29.76
N GLN A 548 -2.95 -30.05 29.21
CA GLN A 548 -3.87 -30.88 30.00
C GLN A 548 -3.13 -31.93 30.84
N ALA A 549 -2.13 -32.60 30.24
CA ALA A 549 -1.29 -33.57 30.92
C ALA A 549 -0.49 -32.94 32.07
N ARG A 550 0.11 -31.76 31.84
CA ARG A 550 0.86 -31.01 32.87
C ARG A 550 -0.03 -30.55 34.01
N ALA A 551 -1.21 -30.02 33.71
CA ALA A 551 -2.16 -29.58 34.74
C ALA A 551 -2.63 -30.73 35.65
N ARG A 552 -2.62 -31.97 35.15
CA ARG A 552 -3.05 -33.15 35.89
C ARG A 552 -1.93 -33.83 36.66
N VAL A 553 -0.67 -33.62 36.28
CA VAL A 553 0.45 -34.44 36.78
C VAL A 553 0.58 -34.39 38.31
N ASP A 554 0.28 -33.23 38.90
CA ASP A 554 0.39 -33.03 40.35
C ASP A 554 -0.74 -33.70 41.15
N SER A 555 -1.87 -34.00 40.51
CA SER A 555 -2.96 -34.78 41.12
C SER A 555 -2.76 -36.29 41.04
N LEU A 556 -1.69 -36.77 40.39
CA LEU A 556 -1.41 -38.19 40.17
C LEU A 556 -0.26 -38.67 41.06
N SER A 557 -0.27 -39.96 41.39
CA SER A 557 0.80 -40.65 42.13
C SER A 557 1.21 -41.96 41.47
N GLY A 558 2.35 -42.51 41.88
CA GLY A 558 2.86 -43.82 41.43
C GLY A 558 2.99 -43.96 39.91
N ALA A 559 2.56 -45.10 39.38
CA ALA A 559 2.70 -45.45 37.96
C ALA A 559 1.94 -44.48 37.03
N ALA A 560 0.78 -43.97 37.46
CA ALA A 560 -0.01 -43.02 36.66
C ALA A 560 0.73 -41.69 36.49
N ARG A 561 1.37 -41.19 37.56
CA ARG A 561 2.21 -39.98 37.47
C ARG A 561 3.39 -40.20 36.52
N ALA A 562 4.10 -41.32 36.66
CA ALA A 562 5.24 -41.64 35.81
C ALA A 562 4.86 -41.75 34.32
N GLN A 563 3.70 -42.32 34.00
CA GLN A 563 3.20 -42.41 32.64
C GLN A 563 2.88 -41.04 32.04
N VAL A 564 2.20 -40.16 32.78
CA VAL A 564 1.91 -38.80 32.33
C VAL A 564 3.19 -37.98 32.19
N GLU A 565 4.11 -38.07 33.15
CA GLU A 565 5.41 -37.39 33.09
C GLU A 565 6.25 -37.86 31.89
N SER A 566 6.17 -39.14 31.52
CA SER A 566 6.85 -39.65 30.31
C SER A 566 6.29 -39.11 28.99
N LEU A 567 5.03 -38.68 28.98
CA LEU A 567 4.35 -38.10 27.82
C LEU A 567 4.44 -36.57 27.78
N ALA A 568 4.46 -35.95 28.95
CA ALA A 568 4.50 -34.50 29.15
C ALA A 568 5.52 -34.16 30.24
N PRO A 569 6.83 -34.32 29.97
CA PRO A 569 7.85 -33.94 30.94
C PRO A 569 7.77 -32.43 31.22
N ALA A 570 8.12 -32.03 32.44
CA ALA A 570 8.25 -30.62 32.79
C ALA A 570 9.27 -29.93 31.85
N ALA A 571 8.97 -28.69 31.45
CA ALA A 571 9.92 -27.90 30.69
C ALA A 571 11.21 -27.69 31.50
N PRO A 572 12.41 -27.83 30.90
CA PRO A 572 13.65 -27.58 31.63
C PRO A 572 13.72 -26.12 32.07
N ALA A 573 14.16 -25.87 33.31
CA ALA A 573 14.25 -24.53 33.92
C ALA A 573 15.23 -23.57 33.21
N ARG A 574 16.09 -24.09 32.32
CA ARG A 574 16.98 -23.35 31.43
C ARG A 574 17.20 -24.19 30.18
N ALA A 575 16.88 -23.66 29.01
CA ALA A 575 17.34 -24.26 27.76
C ALA A 575 18.86 -24.08 27.67
N PRO A 576 19.67 -25.14 27.59
CA PRO A 576 21.09 -24.97 27.30
C PRO A 576 21.21 -24.43 25.89
N ARG A 577 21.96 -23.34 25.72
CA ARG A 577 22.41 -22.81 24.43
C ARG A 577 23.53 -23.73 23.90
N ALA A 578 23.24 -25.02 23.77
CA ALA A 578 24.19 -25.97 23.21
C ALA A 578 24.07 -25.93 21.69
N LEU A 579 25.04 -25.30 21.04
CA LEU A 579 25.35 -25.57 19.63
C LEU A 579 25.56 -27.08 19.49
N ALA A 580 24.57 -27.77 18.92
CA ALA A 580 24.72 -29.16 18.56
C ALA A 580 25.89 -29.27 17.58
N ARG A 581 26.95 -30.00 17.95
CA ARG A 581 28.00 -30.39 17.01
C ARG A 581 27.35 -31.21 15.88
N PRO A 582 27.58 -30.89 14.60
CA PRO A 582 27.09 -31.71 13.50
C PRO A 582 27.70 -33.12 13.64
N GLY A 583 26.86 -34.16 13.68
CA GLY A 583 27.31 -35.56 13.50
C GLY A 583 27.16 -36.54 14.66
N GLN A 584 26.59 -36.16 15.82
CA GLN A 584 26.20 -37.17 16.83
C GLN A 584 24.70 -37.50 16.73
N PRO A 585 24.30 -38.77 16.55
CA PRO A 585 22.91 -39.17 16.67
C PRO A 585 22.45 -38.98 18.11
N ALA A 586 21.44 -38.12 18.31
CA ALA A 586 20.78 -38.03 19.60
C ALA A 586 20.16 -39.39 19.96
N PRO A 587 20.25 -39.85 21.22
CA PRO A 587 19.59 -41.09 21.64
C PRO A 587 18.09 -41.01 21.33
N ALA A 588 17.54 -42.05 20.69
CA ALA A 588 16.14 -42.13 20.28
C ALA A 588 15.21 -42.16 21.51
N THR A 589 14.87 -40.98 22.02
CA THR A 589 13.92 -40.84 23.11
C THR A 589 12.50 -41.02 22.54
N PRO A 590 11.59 -41.75 23.22
CA PRO A 590 10.21 -41.86 22.77
C PRO A 590 9.57 -40.47 22.60
N PRO A 591 8.74 -40.26 21.55
CA PRO A 591 8.12 -38.96 21.33
C PRO A 591 7.17 -38.59 22.48
N THR A 592 7.26 -37.34 22.91
CA THR A 592 6.39 -36.69 23.91
C THR A 592 5.34 -35.84 23.19
N LEU A 593 4.31 -35.38 23.92
CA LEU A 593 3.27 -34.51 23.38
C LEU A 593 3.87 -33.21 22.82
N GLU A 594 4.87 -32.66 23.51
CA GLU A 594 5.54 -31.43 23.09
C GLU A 594 6.51 -31.67 21.93
N SER A 595 7.29 -32.77 21.92
CA SER A 595 8.19 -33.05 20.78
C SER A 595 7.42 -33.40 19.50
N ALA A 596 6.27 -34.06 19.62
CA ALA A 596 5.37 -34.32 18.50
C ALA A 596 4.72 -33.02 17.99
N SER A 597 4.32 -32.11 18.89
CA SER A 597 3.83 -30.78 18.52
C SER A 597 4.87 -30.02 17.70
N ARG A 598 6.11 -29.94 18.20
CA ARG A 598 7.22 -29.26 17.51
C ARG A 598 7.56 -29.91 16.18
N ALA A 599 7.52 -31.23 16.08
CA ALA A 599 7.77 -31.96 14.82
C ALA A 599 6.71 -31.64 13.75
N ALA A 600 5.43 -31.61 14.13
CA ALA A 600 4.36 -31.24 13.22
C ALA A 600 4.46 -29.77 12.79
N LEU A 601 4.72 -28.85 13.73
CA LEU A 601 4.92 -27.45 13.40
C LEU A 601 6.13 -27.24 12.48
N ALA A 602 7.26 -27.91 12.73
CA ALA A 602 8.44 -27.88 11.87
C ALA A 602 8.14 -28.40 10.46
N ALA A 603 7.38 -29.50 10.33
CA ALA A 603 6.95 -30.00 9.03
C ALA A 603 6.07 -28.99 8.27
N ALA A 604 5.19 -28.27 8.99
CA ALA A 604 4.38 -27.20 8.39
C ALA A 604 5.25 -26.03 7.90
N MET A 605 6.19 -25.60 8.74
CA MET A 605 7.10 -24.46 8.48
C MET A 605 8.08 -24.74 7.35
N ALA A 606 8.57 -25.97 7.22
CA ALA A 606 9.46 -26.37 6.12
C ALA A 606 8.86 -26.15 4.73
N MET A 607 7.55 -25.94 4.60
CA MET A 607 6.86 -25.64 3.34
C MET A 607 6.55 -24.14 3.16
N GLN A 608 6.87 -23.27 4.12
CA GLN A 608 6.41 -21.87 4.13
C GLN A 608 7.34 -20.89 3.43
N ASP A 609 8.52 -21.31 2.95
CA ASP A 609 9.52 -20.40 2.38
C ASP A 609 9.09 -19.85 1.01
N ALA A 610 8.30 -20.61 0.24
CA ALA A 610 7.76 -20.16 -1.05
C ALA A 610 6.35 -20.72 -1.30
N ASP A 611 5.53 -19.99 -2.07
CA ASP A 611 4.22 -20.47 -2.50
C ASP A 611 4.37 -21.42 -3.71
N VAL A 612 5.06 -22.55 -3.50
CA VAL A 612 5.33 -23.61 -4.48
C VAL A 612 4.69 -24.93 -4.06
N ALA A 613 4.62 -25.89 -4.98
CA ALA A 613 4.14 -27.23 -4.64
C ALA A 613 5.11 -27.89 -3.63
N PRO A 614 4.60 -28.56 -2.56
CA PRO A 614 5.46 -29.24 -1.61
C PRO A 614 6.31 -30.33 -2.27
N THR A 615 7.58 -30.40 -1.89
CA THR A 615 8.51 -31.43 -2.36
C THR A 615 8.17 -32.80 -1.76
N ALA A 616 8.61 -33.88 -2.40
CA ALA A 616 8.44 -35.24 -1.87
C ALA A 616 9.00 -35.39 -0.44
N ALA A 617 10.12 -34.73 -0.14
CA ALA A 617 10.74 -34.74 1.19
C ALA A 617 9.86 -34.03 2.24
N GLN A 618 9.27 -32.88 1.91
CA GLN A 618 8.33 -32.16 2.77
C GLN A 618 7.05 -32.97 3.01
N VAL A 619 6.50 -33.59 1.96
CA VAL A 619 5.32 -34.48 2.09
C VAL A 619 5.64 -35.67 2.99
N ALA A 620 6.81 -36.30 2.83
CA ALA A 620 7.24 -37.40 3.70
C ALA A 620 7.45 -36.95 5.16
N ALA A 621 7.95 -35.73 5.38
CA ALA A 621 8.05 -35.15 6.72
C ALA A 621 6.68 -34.95 7.37
N CYS A 622 5.68 -34.47 6.63
CA CYS A 622 4.30 -34.36 7.11
C CYS A 622 3.73 -35.74 7.50
N THR A 623 3.96 -36.77 6.68
CA THR A 623 3.52 -38.14 6.98
C THR A 623 4.15 -38.67 8.27
N ARG A 624 5.46 -38.47 8.47
CA ARG A 624 6.15 -38.88 9.70
C ARG A 624 5.63 -38.12 10.93
N ALA A 625 5.48 -36.81 10.82
CA ALA A 625 4.97 -35.98 11.91
C ALA A 625 3.52 -36.37 12.29
N ARG A 626 2.66 -36.63 11.30
CA ARG A 626 1.30 -37.13 11.52
C ARG A 626 1.30 -38.45 12.31
N ALA A 627 2.12 -39.41 11.90
CA ALA A 627 2.23 -40.70 12.58
C ALA A 627 2.69 -40.52 14.04
N GLN A 628 3.67 -39.65 14.28
CA GLN A 628 4.19 -39.35 15.61
C GLN A 628 3.13 -38.71 16.52
N VAL A 629 2.42 -37.68 16.04
CA VAL A 629 1.35 -37.00 16.78
C VAL A 629 0.21 -37.98 17.11
N ASN A 630 -0.24 -38.76 16.13
CA ASN A 630 -1.31 -39.73 16.35
C ASN A 630 -0.92 -40.80 17.37
N ALA A 631 0.32 -41.30 17.33
CA ALA A 631 0.81 -42.28 18.28
C ALA A 631 0.84 -41.74 19.73
N VAL A 632 1.32 -40.50 19.91
CA VAL A 632 1.41 -39.90 21.26
C VAL A 632 0.04 -39.48 21.80
N LEU A 633 -0.85 -38.94 20.95
CA LEU A 633 -2.22 -38.62 21.35
C LEU A 633 -3.02 -39.89 21.71
N ALA A 634 -2.81 -40.99 20.99
CA ALA A 634 -3.44 -42.26 21.34
C ALA A 634 -2.95 -42.80 22.70
N ARG A 635 -1.67 -42.60 23.04
CA ARG A 635 -1.13 -42.91 24.37
C ARG A 635 -1.77 -42.01 25.44
N TRP A 636 -1.89 -40.71 25.19
CA TRP A 636 -2.53 -39.77 26.11
C TRP A 636 -4.01 -40.11 26.38
N ARG A 637 -4.81 -40.38 25.34
CA ARG A 637 -6.23 -40.76 25.47
C ARG A 637 -6.47 -42.01 26.31
N ARG A 638 -5.51 -42.95 26.34
CA ARG A 638 -5.60 -44.15 27.21
C ARG A 638 -5.42 -43.83 28.71
N LEU A 639 -4.84 -42.67 29.03
CA LEU A 639 -4.63 -42.21 30.41
C LEU A 639 -5.72 -41.22 30.86
N GLU A 640 -6.53 -40.70 29.93
CA GLU A 640 -7.71 -39.90 30.24
C GLU A 640 -8.79 -40.77 30.91
N PRO A 641 -9.50 -40.26 31.93
CA PRO A 641 -10.66 -40.97 32.46
C PRO A 641 -11.73 -41.06 31.35
N PRO A 642 -12.53 -42.13 31.29
CA PRO A 642 -13.65 -42.17 30.36
C PRO A 642 -14.58 -40.96 30.60
N PRO A 643 -15.17 -40.38 29.55
CA PRO A 643 -16.06 -39.23 29.69
C PRO A 643 -17.18 -39.58 30.68
N ARG A 644 -17.43 -38.69 31.65
CA ARG A 644 -18.54 -38.84 32.61
C ARG A 644 -19.83 -39.04 31.81
N ARG A 645 -20.38 -40.25 31.79
CA ARG A 645 -21.74 -40.50 31.32
C ARG A 645 -22.65 -39.58 32.13
N SER A 646 -23.29 -38.63 31.46
CA SER A 646 -24.37 -37.85 32.06
C SER A 646 -25.41 -38.84 32.58
N ARG A 647 -25.47 -39.04 33.89
CA ARG A 647 -26.63 -39.68 34.52
C ARG A 647 -27.80 -38.73 34.28
N ARG A 648 -28.57 -38.96 33.21
CA ARG A 648 -29.97 -38.55 33.19
C ARG A 648 -30.62 -39.30 34.36
N ARG A 649 -30.92 -38.57 35.43
CA ARG A 649 -31.95 -38.93 36.39
C ARG A 649 -33.10 -37.97 36.17
#